data_AF-A0A8U0P9A5-F1
#
_entry.id   AF-A0A8U0P9A5-F1
#
_cell.length_a   1.000
_cell.length_b   1.000
_cell.length_c   1.000
_cell.angle_alpha   90.00
_cell.angle_beta   90.00
_cell.angle_gamma   90.00
#
_symmetry.space_group_name_H-M   'P 1'
#
loop_
_entity.id
_entity.type
_entity.pdbx_description
1 polymer ?
#
loop_
_entity_poly.entity_id
_entity_poly.type
_entity_poly.pdbx_seq_one_letter_code
_entity_poly.pdbx_strand_id
1 'polypeptide(L)'
;MDSFKRFQDDDYKNWIKTTMGLNCLKTRLGGFLENETETYHDHLRNKVNTGGNVCKTECNLKKWTPKSKQLPQVCKVCEPWRDEILANHSCKGGQVYWNNSKPYLWPTKKWEVAKVYMPRGNTDHTAVDQFDISAFLNLMSQCRHFAKFVKSKNLITQVTNVRNQVMHSADFRVVKMDLESYLGRIKDLGQALTTHYPKFSELAEEIEQLQNTDFDFIMSWVGKKIVLAADEVPESMLKLQNFLSLEQQILKEKLECLSQRYEEDRETALTLEELQCVRVFLEGNNDLQVSLAPQWEKLREVQERVDTLTVRVDTLEKNTRTHDPEFSTDILRYKNHLYEEARRQGWPEPVFSEIKEALGYRGRVKVRGQTFEGVQVCPKSKTAHQEVAKLALSQLAKDSASLSELANDTQEGEASSSQTDQPQSLSSTGPVFFGSVTVVLKTDITSGEGHSGETEAVQSAYKKLALLLDLPESASSYKDVVLEHCHTRDVPPPEEAVQSDAEGKSYQCTLRFTGPITFYVPEGSSKKKQAYQQAAKVALQRLSGVLGIKEVVGGNYVSTLKELLEAQTPQLDKPAYDVTDRGMGAGEVTERGVGGGVGKKEKGVGSSEGEGCPHLPPAPMIPSVQPPESQVVPVSLMETLVTMDPMATKVTMVAMHTTVPINTTITMETQGGGASESDPHQATPTLPEESSVSSDGRGFVMCVAVRVQKDLAPHEASTPEEALQAAYCSLLQGLSLDPPPTAGGEKQSVLEFFRRAKCGPPVEDCVTTMEGKHRCTLRIVGELTFHSTEAAPKKQQAEHCAAKEALRCLNGVLSGVLGGDIGGAGPNYKGKLQELLVKHGGGAKPEYKNTEANKIRTGAAASQMTGETAAVGTTLQGDKLSVSDAVTMETTPEDSGPPPPKRSAGGEMEDIRQCLALWSLQPPCVVCEDVSVEQLCEWMVEVRLDRHAFRNQTLFSSKKEAIRRSYHSLGRAGDICQHGTDENKSTAMVKACFLQQSFPLPVEEVAEPEKGRFCCNLKDITCVFTYRGEGSSEAAACQSAYQRVMSCLAPFIGYCGPVAPPSSTEDAKRRLSTLLEGTALTSANSALSESQYRISAQLRFSGYSMETEGQDSKKATRAQLSQRLLGLLGEDEMDSTASVRNVLDEWFAKRGLEKPGFEDTNDKFGTKVTFSAPLICSYKEWQASREKAKKKLIDELQRRVKYLCDGSTN
;
A
#
# COMPACT_ATOMS: atom_id res chain seq x y z
N MET A 1 -11.43 -11.23 -28.77
CA MET A 1 -11.87 -11.59 -27.39
C MET A 1 -11.22 -10.68 -26.34
N ASP A 2 -10.33 -9.80 -26.78
CA ASP A 2 -9.25 -9.24 -25.97
C ASP A 2 -9.70 -8.06 -25.10
N SER A 3 -10.77 -7.38 -25.52
CA SER A 3 -11.50 -6.30 -24.83
C SER A 3 -11.99 -6.57 -23.40
N PHE A 4 -11.78 -7.78 -22.86
CA PHE A 4 -12.10 -8.12 -21.47
C PHE A 4 -10.91 -8.71 -20.70
N LYS A 5 -9.73 -8.84 -21.32
CA LYS A 5 -8.52 -9.39 -20.66
C LYS A 5 -8.07 -8.56 -19.46
N ARG A 6 -8.29 -7.23 -19.48
CA ARG A 6 -8.03 -6.35 -18.31
C ARG A 6 -8.79 -6.78 -17.05
N PHE A 7 -9.93 -7.47 -17.17
CA PHE A 7 -10.68 -8.03 -16.03
C PHE A 7 -10.18 -9.39 -15.55
N GLN A 8 -9.03 -9.86 -16.04
CA GLN A 8 -8.28 -10.94 -15.39
C GLN A 8 -7.39 -10.39 -14.27
N ASP A 9 -6.95 -9.13 -14.38
CA ASP A 9 -6.00 -8.47 -13.49
C ASP A 9 -6.67 -7.97 -12.19
N ASP A 10 -6.23 -8.50 -11.04
CA ASP A 10 -6.83 -8.13 -9.75
C ASP A 10 -6.49 -6.70 -9.30
N ASP A 11 -5.32 -6.16 -9.65
CA ASP A 11 -4.99 -4.77 -9.29
C ASP A 11 -5.84 -3.77 -10.08
N TYR A 12 -6.18 -4.11 -11.33
CA TYR A 12 -7.08 -3.30 -12.16
C TYR A 12 -8.52 -3.34 -11.63
N LYS A 13 -9.01 -4.52 -11.24
CA LYS A 13 -10.31 -4.67 -10.53
C LYS A 13 -10.37 -3.79 -9.28
N ASN A 14 -9.28 -3.77 -8.50
CA ASN A 14 -9.16 -2.96 -7.29
C ASN A 14 -9.09 -1.44 -7.58
N TRP A 15 -8.39 -1.04 -8.65
CA TRP A 15 -8.34 0.35 -9.11
C TRP A 15 -9.74 0.86 -9.51
N ILE A 16 -10.51 0.06 -10.25
CA ILE A 16 -11.92 0.35 -10.54
C ILE A 16 -12.73 0.45 -9.24
N LYS A 17 -12.69 -0.57 -8.35
CA LYS A 17 -13.44 -0.56 -7.07
C LYS A 17 -13.16 0.70 -6.24
N THR A 18 -11.89 1.11 -6.14
CA THR A 18 -11.52 2.32 -5.40
C THR A 18 -12.11 3.58 -6.03
N THR A 19 -12.06 3.68 -7.37
CA THR A 19 -12.59 4.85 -8.09
C THR A 19 -14.12 4.88 -8.08
N MET A 20 -14.80 3.73 -8.10
CA MET A 20 -16.23 3.61 -7.85
C MET A 20 -16.59 4.11 -6.44
N GLY A 21 -15.82 3.75 -5.41
CA GLY A 21 -16.00 4.26 -4.04
C GLY A 21 -15.86 5.79 -3.93
N LEU A 22 -14.89 6.38 -4.65
CA LEU A 22 -14.76 7.84 -4.76
C LEU A 22 -15.97 8.47 -5.48
N ASN A 23 -16.57 7.79 -6.47
CA ASN A 23 -17.77 8.27 -7.18
C ASN A 23 -19.06 8.15 -6.34
N CYS A 24 -19.21 7.09 -5.54
CA CYS A 24 -20.29 6.98 -4.54
C CYS A 24 -20.20 8.14 -3.53
N LEU A 25 -18.99 8.45 -3.04
CA LEU A 25 -18.76 9.61 -2.17
C LEU A 25 -19.04 10.94 -2.89
N LYS A 26 -18.56 11.14 -4.13
CA LYS A 26 -18.86 12.32 -4.99
C LYS A 26 -20.37 12.55 -5.09
N THR A 27 -21.14 11.48 -5.33
CA THR A 27 -22.60 11.53 -5.49
C THR A 27 -23.30 11.98 -4.20
N ARG A 28 -22.95 11.38 -3.04
CA ARG A 28 -23.52 11.79 -1.74
C ARG A 28 -23.05 13.19 -1.31
N LEU A 29 -21.79 13.57 -1.60
CA LEU A 29 -21.27 14.92 -1.39
C LEU A 29 -21.99 15.96 -2.24
N GLY A 30 -22.31 15.69 -3.51
CA GLY A 30 -23.06 16.62 -4.34
C GLY A 30 -24.43 16.99 -3.72
N GLY A 31 -25.20 15.99 -3.30
CA GLY A 31 -26.49 16.19 -2.63
C GLY A 31 -26.42 16.92 -1.28
N PHE A 32 -25.27 16.86 -0.59
CA PHE A 32 -25.00 17.60 0.63
C PHE A 32 -24.56 19.04 0.34
N LEU A 33 -23.57 19.21 -0.54
CA LEU A 33 -22.93 20.49 -0.84
C LEU A 33 -23.85 21.45 -1.63
N GLU A 34 -24.77 20.96 -2.46
CA GLU A 34 -25.77 21.80 -3.13
C GLU A 34 -26.64 22.60 -2.14
N ASN A 35 -26.94 22.00 -0.98
CA ASN A 35 -27.72 22.63 0.09
C ASN A 35 -26.84 23.56 0.95
N GLU A 36 -25.71 23.05 1.46
CA GLU A 36 -24.84 23.85 2.35
C GLU A 36 -24.13 25.00 1.63
N THR A 37 -23.91 24.90 0.32
CA THR A 37 -23.37 26.01 -0.48
C THR A 37 -24.43 27.10 -0.69
N GLU A 38 -25.72 26.78 -0.70
CA GLU A 38 -26.80 27.78 -0.66
C GLU A 38 -26.85 28.45 0.72
N THR A 39 -26.83 27.66 1.80
CA THR A 39 -26.80 28.19 3.18
C THR A 39 -25.60 29.10 3.44
N TYR A 40 -24.43 28.74 2.90
CA TYR A 40 -23.24 29.60 2.91
C TYR A 40 -23.43 30.86 2.05
N HIS A 41 -24.03 30.74 0.86
CA HIS A 41 -24.27 31.87 -0.04
C HIS A 41 -25.24 32.89 0.54
N ASP A 42 -26.34 32.45 1.17
CA ASP A 42 -27.29 33.32 1.87
C ASP A 42 -26.64 34.01 3.07
N HIS A 43 -25.78 33.31 3.84
CA HIS A 43 -25.01 33.94 4.92
C HIS A 43 -24.13 35.09 4.41
N LEU A 44 -23.40 34.87 3.31
CA LEU A 44 -22.63 35.92 2.65
C LEU A 44 -23.52 37.05 2.13
N ARG A 45 -24.64 36.72 1.46
CA ARG A 45 -25.58 37.70 0.87
C ARG A 45 -26.13 38.65 1.94
N ASN A 46 -26.52 38.10 3.09
CA ASN A 46 -27.02 38.84 4.25
C ASN A 46 -25.93 39.69 4.92
N LYS A 47 -24.69 39.20 4.99
CA LYS A 47 -23.57 39.93 5.62
C LYS A 47 -22.99 41.03 4.74
N VAL A 48 -22.93 40.82 3.43
CA VAL A 48 -22.40 41.78 2.45
C VAL A 48 -23.45 42.85 2.09
N ASN A 49 -24.75 42.50 2.09
CA ASN A 49 -25.90 43.39 1.92
C ASN A 49 -25.68 44.56 0.93
N THR A 50 -25.61 44.26 -0.36
CA THR A 50 -25.40 45.30 -1.39
C THR A 50 -26.60 46.23 -1.62
N GLY A 51 -27.68 46.13 -0.83
CA GLY A 51 -28.90 46.91 -1.01
C GLY A 51 -29.56 46.73 -2.39
N GLY A 52 -29.40 45.55 -3.00
CA GLY A 52 -29.87 45.27 -4.37
C GLY A 52 -28.98 45.81 -5.49
N ASN A 53 -27.84 46.46 -5.18
CA ASN A 53 -26.93 46.94 -6.22
C ASN A 53 -26.27 45.78 -6.98
N VAL A 54 -26.28 45.88 -8.31
CA VAL A 54 -25.71 44.91 -9.25
C VAL A 54 -24.42 45.42 -9.90
N CYS A 55 -23.54 44.51 -10.30
CA CYS A 55 -22.25 44.83 -10.90
C CYS A 55 -22.39 45.29 -12.37
N LYS A 56 -22.58 46.61 -12.57
CA LYS A 56 -22.67 47.25 -13.90
C LYS A 56 -21.37 47.21 -14.75
N THR A 57 -20.28 46.67 -14.21
CA THR A 57 -18.96 46.61 -14.87
C THR A 57 -18.57 45.19 -15.32
N GLU A 58 -19.47 44.21 -15.18
CA GLU A 58 -19.27 42.80 -15.59
C GLU A 58 -17.93 42.21 -15.15
N CYS A 59 -17.46 42.56 -13.94
CA CYS A 59 -16.14 42.21 -13.40
C CYS A 59 -15.84 40.71 -13.57
N ASN A 60 -14.86 40.39 -14.40
CA ASN A 60 -14.52 39.03 -14.84
C ASN A 60 -13.02 38.77 -14.66
N LEU A 61 -12.67 37.68 -13.96
CA LEU A 61 -11.29 37.37 -13.57
C LEU A 61 -10.66 36.23 -14.40
N LYS A 62 -11.33 35.73 -15.45
CA LYS A 62 -10.82 34.65 -16.32
C LYS A 62 -9.48 34.96 -17.01
N LYS A 63 -9.10 36.26 -17.11
CA LYS A 63 -7.80 36.72 -17.63
C LYS A 63 -6.82 37.20 -16.55
N TRP A 64 -7.15 37.10 -15.26
CA TRP A 64 -6.32 37.59 -14.17
C TRP A 64 -5.20 36.60 -13.84
N THR A 65 -3.96 36.97 -14.13
CA THR A 65 -2.75 36.21 -13.76
C THR A 65 -2.34 36.59 -12.32
N PRO A 66 -2.29 35.63 -11.37
CA PRO A 66 -1.91 35.94 -9.99
C PRO A 66 -0.45 36.40 -9.90
N LYS A 67 -0.22 37.55 -9.27
CA LYS A 67 1.09 37.94 -8.73
C LYS A 67 1.10 37.65 -7.23
N SER A 68 2.22 37.19 -6.69
CA SER A 68 2.33 36.77 -5.28
C SER A 68 1.79 37.84 -4.33
N LYS A 69 0.82 37.47 -3.48
CA LYS A 69 0.16 38.32 -2.48
C LYS A 69 -0.69 39.50 -3.02
N GLN A 70 -0.98 39.58 -4.32
CA GLN A 70 -1.89 40.60 -4.85
C GLN A 70 -3.34 40.10 -4.93
N LEU A 71 -4.30 40.95 -4.56
CA LEU A 71 -5.73 40.70 -4.70
C LEU A 71 -6.25 41.19 -6.07
N PRO A 72 -7.33 40.59 -6.61
CA PRO A 72 -7.96 41.08 -7.82
C PRO A 72 -8.62 42.45 -7.58
N GLN A 73 -8.36 43.38 -8.50
CA GLN A 73 -9.07 44.66 -8.59
C GLN A 73 -10.46 44.40 -9.19
N VAL A 74 -11.49 44.82 -8.46
CA VAL A 74 -12.91 44.64 -8.82
C VAL A 74 -13.70 45.90 -8.47
N CYS A 75 -14.90 46.08 -9.02
CA CYS A 75 -15.69 47.27 -8.72
C CYS A 75 -16.26 47.27 -7.28
N LYS A 76 -16.68 48.45 -6.81
CA LYS A 76 -17.23 48.68 -5.46
C LYS A 76 -18.40 47.77 -5.03
N VAL A 77 -19.09 47.12 -5.98
CA VAL A 77 -20.16 46.15 -5.68
C VAL A 77 -19.60 44.73 -5.44
N CYS A 78 -18.52 44.37 -6.13
CA CYS A 78 -17.86 43.07 -6.00
C CYS A 78 -16.78 43.04 -4.91
N GLU A 79 -16.22 44.19 -4.55
CA GLU A 79 -15.17 44.33 -3.53
C GLU A 79 -15.60 43.79 -2.14
N PRO A 80 -16.76 44.17 -1.57
CA PRO A 80 -17.26 43.55 -0.34
C PRO A 80 -17.42 42.02 -0.42
N TRP A 81 -17.81 41.48 -1.58
CA TRP A 81 -17.89 40.04 -1.80
C TRP A 81 -16.51 39.38 -1.83
N ARG A 82 -15.53 39.97 -2.54
CA ARG A 82 -14.12 39.51 -2.56
C ARG A 82 -13.58 39.40 -1.13
N ASP A 83 -13.81 40.41 -0.31
CA ASP A 83 -13.19 40.51 1.00
C ASP A 83 -13.85 39.58 2.03
N GLU A 84 -15.18 39.40 1.96
CA GLU A 84 -15.85 38.42 2.83
C GLU A 84 -15.58 36.97 2.40
N ILE A 85 -15.46 36.69 1.09
CA ILE A 85 -14.96 35.40 0.59
C ILE A 85 -13.56 35.11 1.17
N LEU A 86 -12.64 36.07 1.07
CA LEU A 86 -11.28 35.95 1.61
C LEU A 86 -11.30 35.78 3.14
N ALA A 87 -12.18 36.48 3.84
CA ALA A 87 -12.33 36.37 5.30
C ALA A 87 -12.75 34.97 5.74
N ASN A 88 -13.52 34.24 4.92
CA ASN A 88 -13.97 32.87 5.15
C ASN A 88 -12.99 31.78 4.67
N HIS A 89 -11.84 32.15 4.09
CA HIS A 89 -10.82 31.19 3.68
C HIS A 89 -10.10 30.56 4.88
N SER A 90 -9.99 29.23 4.91
CA SER A 90 -9.35 28.45 5.99
C SER A 90 -7.90 28.88 6.22
N CYS A 91 -7.11 29.00 5.14
CA CYS A 91 -5.71 29.42 5.21
C CYS A 91 -5.57 30.92 4.91
N LYS A 92 -5.12 31.72 5.89
CA LYS A 92 -4.81 33.15 5.70
C LYS A 92 -3.53 33.29 4.86
N GLY A 93 -3.68 33.49 3.55
CA GLY A 93 -2.58 33.51 2.58
C GLY A 93 -2.42 32.22 1.76
N GLY A 94 -3.38 31.29 1.84
CA GLY A 94 -3.47 30.17 0.90
C GLY A 94 -3.85 30.63 -0.51
N GLN A 95 -3.70 29.75 -1.50
CA GLN A 95 -4.07 30.02 -2.88
C GLN A 95 -5.60 30.11 -3.04
N VAL A 96 -6.08 31.24 -3.54
CA VAL A 96 -7.50 31.46 -3.88
C VAL A 96 -7.64 31.55 -5.40
N TYR A 97 -8.52 30.74 -5.96
CA TYR A 97 -8.65 30.52 -7.41
C TYR A 97 -9.61 31.52 -8.05
N TRP A 98 -9.33 32.81 -7.86
CA TRP A 98 -10.13 33.93 -8.35
C TRP A 98 -10.47 33.83 -9.85
N ASN A 99 -9.57 33.27 -10.66
CA ASN A 99 -9.73 33.11 -12.12
C ASN A 99 -10.78 32.07 -12.54
N ASN A 100 -11.21 31.19 -11.63
CA ASN A 100 -12.37 30.30 -11.88
C ASN A 100 -13.69 31.08 -11.91
N SER A 101 -13.73 32.28 -11.31
CA SER A 101 -14.97 32.90 -10.89
C SER A 101 -15.31 34.18 -11.65
N LYS A 102 -16.60 34.48 -11.74
CA LYS A 102 -17.19 35.67 -12.38
C LYS A 102 -17.79 36.59 -11.30
N PRO A 103 -17.03 37.56 -10.75
CA PRO A 103 -17.48 38.44 -9.67
C PRO A 103 -18.85 39.12 -9.83
N TYR A 104 -19.29 39.39 -11.06
CA TYR A 104 -20.62 39.97 -11.30
C TYR A 104 -21.78 39.01 -10.97
N LEU A 105 -21.51 37.69 -10.88
CA LEU A 105 -22.46 36.65 -10.50
C LEU A 105 -22.41 36.27 -9.01
N TRP A 106 -21.41 36.75 -8.25
CA TRP A 106 -21.31 36.48 -6.80
C TRP A 106 -22.60 36.79 -6.02
N PRO A 107 -23.40 37.83 -6.32
CA PRO A 107 -24.65 38.06 -5.58
C PRO A 107 -25.76 37.04 -5.85
N THR A 108 -25.73 36.33 -6.99
CA THR A 108 -26.89 35.56 -7.52
C THR A 108 -26.60 34.09 -7.85
N LYS A 109 -25.34 33.63 -7.78
CA LYS A 109 -24.95 32.25 -8.10
C LYS A 109 -23.98 31.68 -7.05
N LYS A 110 -24.49 30.81 -6.17
CA LYS A 110 -23.72 30.15 -5.11
C LYS A 110 -22.45 29.44 -5.61
N TRP A 111 -22.52 28.74 -6.75
CA TRP A 111 -21.38 28.02 -7.31
C TRP A 111 -20.27 28.95 -7.82
N GLU A 112 -20.59 30.16 -8.28
CA GLU A 112 -19.56 31.16 -8.65
C GLU A 112 -18.76 31.62 -7.42
N VAL A 113 -19.39 31.66 -6.24
CA VAL A 113 -18.67 31.88 -4.97
C VAL A 113 -17.86 30.64 -4.57
N ALA A 114 -18.41 29.44 -4.67
CA ALA A 114 -17.72 28.20 -4.28
C ALA A 114 -16.43 27.94 -5.08
N LYS A 115 -16.44 28.25 -6.39
CA LYS A 115 -15.31 28.07 -7.33
C LYS A 115 -13.96 28.64 -6.89
N VAL A 116 -13.95 29.68 -6.05
CA VAL A 116 -12.70 30.33 -5.59
C VAL A 116 -11.92 29.47 -4.59
N TYR A 117 -12.59 28.49 -3.96
CA TYR A 117 -12.01 27.51 -3.04
C TYR A 117 -11.61 26.20 -3.74
N MET A 118 -12.00 26.03 -5.01
CA MET A 118 -11.76 24.84 -5.81
C MET A 118 -10.51 25.00 -6.68
N PRO A 119 -9.83 23.91 -7.08
CA PRO A 119 -8.69 23.98 -8.01
C PRO A 119 -9.03 24.69 -9.33
N ARG A 120 -8.00 25.04 -10.11
CA ARG A 120 -8.16 25.55 -11.47
C ARG A 120 -9.01 24.59 -12.33
N GLY A 121 -9.55 25.11 -13.44
CA GLY A 121 -10.36 24.36 -14.39
C GLY A 121 -11.86 24.52 -14.24
N ASN A 122 -12.32 24.84 -13.03
CA ASN A 122 -13.75 24.94 -12.70
C ASN A 122 -14.45 26.21 -13.27
N THR A 123 -13.90 26.86 -14.30
CA THR A 123 -14.33 28.19 -14.72
C THR A 123 -15.72 28.24 -15.35
N ASP A 124 -16.07 27.22 -16.14
CA ASP A 124 -17.30 27.24 -16.95
C ASP A 124 -18.40 26.31 -16.44
N HIS A 125 -18.13 25.54 -15.38
CA HIS A 125 -19.13 24.78 -14.61
C HIS A 125 -20.17 25.72 -13.97
N THR A 126 -21.44 25.29 -13.85
CA THR A 126 -22.52 26.10 -13.24
C THR A 126 -23.46 25.31 -12.33
N ALA A 127 -23.43 23.97 -12.37
CA ALA A 127 -24.28 23.07 -11.59
C ALA A 127 -23.43 22.01 -10.84
N VAL A 128 -24.00 21.41 -9.79
CA VAL A 128 -23.28 20.56 -8.83
C VAL A 128 -22.69 19.28 -9.44
N ASP A 129 -23.37 18.71 -10.42
CA ASP A 129 -23.00 17.50 -11.17
C ASP A 129 -21.72 17.67 -12.01
N GLN A 130 -21.36 18.91 -12.34
CA GLN A 130 -20.22 19.26 -13.19
C GLN A 130 -18.89 19.34 -12.43
N PHE A 131 -18.92 19.25 -11.09
CA PHE A 131 -17.72 19.32 -10.25
C PHE A 131 -17.17 17.92 -9.93
N ASP A 132 -15.84 17.77 -9.96
CA ASP A 132 -15.19 16.53 -9.57
C ASP A 132 -15.07 16.39 -8.04
N ILE A 133 -14.71 15.20 -7.58
CA ILE A 133 -14.46 14.92 -6.16
C ILE A 133 -13.35 15.81 -5.57
N SER A 134 -12.35 16.22 -6.35
CA SER A 134 -11.30 17.15 -5.89
C SER A 134 -11.85 18.55 -5.61
N ALA A 135 -12.72 19.08 -6.48
CA ALA A 135 -13.39 20.37 -6.27
C ALA A 135 -14.21 20.36 -4.98
N PHE A 136 -14.97 19.29 -4.69
CA PHE A 136 -15.71 19.14 -3.44
C PHE A 136 -14.80 19.06 -2.20
N LEU A 137 -13.77 18.21 -2.21
CA LEU A 137 -12.85 18.07 -1.07
C LEU A 137 -12.08 19.37 -0.79
N ASN A 138 -11.67 20.09 -1.84
CA ASN A 138 -11.02 21.39 -1.71
C ASN A 138 -11.98 22.47 -1.16
N LEU A 139 -13.23 22.55 -1.66
CA LEU A 139 -14.25 23.45 -1.11
C LEU A 139 -14.42 23.23 0.40
N MET A 140 -14.56 21.98 0.84
CA MET A 140 -14.73 21.63 2.26
C MET A 140 -13.48 21.90 3.10
N SER A 141 -12.28 21.77 2.54
CA SER A 141 -11.02 22.05 3.23
C SER A 141 -10.75 23.56 3.35
N GLN A 142 -10.96 24.30 2.26
CA GLN A 142 -10.55 25.70 2.09
C GLN A 142 -11.61 26.72 2.51
N CYS A 143 -12.90 26.41 2.53
CA CYS A 143 -13.93 27.30 3.08
C CYS A 143 -14.25 26.94 4.54
N ARG A 144 -14.17 27.92 5.45
CA ARG A 144 -14.41 27.71 6.89
C ARG A 144 -15.84 27.26 7.23
N HIS A 145 -16.83 27.53 6.38
CA HIS A 145 -18.22 27.12 6.60
C HIS A 145 -18.37 25.62 6.81
N PHE A 146 -17.56 24.81 6.12
CA PHE A 146 -17.63 23.34 6.19
C PHE A 146 -16.84 22.74 7.37
N ALA A 147 -15.98 23.51 8.02
CA ALA A 147 -15.16 23.03 9.15
C ALA A 147 -16.00 22.59 10.36
N LYS A 148 -17.27 23.03 10.45
CA LYS A 148 -18.24 22.62 11.48
C LYS A 148 -18.71 21.16 11.31
N PHE A 149 -18.58 20.58 10.11
CA PHE A 149 -19.13 19.26 9.76
C PHE A 149 -18.15 18.10 9.90
N VAL A 150 -16.85 18.35 9.73
CA VAL A 150 -15.82 17.31 9.82
C VAL A 150 -14.80 17.72 10.87
N LYS A 151 -14.98 17.22 12.10
CA LYS A 151 -14.17 17.57 13.29
C LYS A 151 -12.67 17.35 13.09
N SER A 152 -12.30 16.36 12.27
CA SER A 152 -10.92 16.09 11.87
C SER A 152 -10.69 16.39 10.39
N LYS A 153 -10.05 17.51 10.07
CA LYS A 153 -9.61 17.84 8.70
C LYS A 153 -8.71 16.78 8.07
N ASN A 154 -8.10 15.91 8.90
CA ASN A 154 -7.29 14.79 8.43
C ASN A 154 -8.12 13.82 7.56
N LEU A 155 -9.42 13.60 7.82
CA LEU A 155 -10.27 12.72 7.00
C LEU A 155 -10.41 13.23 5.56
N ILE A 156 -10.67 14.53 5.37
CA ILE A 156 -10.73 15.17 4.05
C ILE A 156 -9.36 15.04 3.35
N THR A 157 -8.27 15.20 4.10
CA THR A 157 -6.90 15.07 3.59
C THR A 157 -6.58 13.63 3.18
N GLN A 158 -6.98 12.64 3.97
CA GLN A 158 -6.82 11.21 3.68
C GLN A 158 -7.52 10.83 2.38
N VAL A 159 -8.78 11.22 2.20
CA VAL A 159 -9.54 10.93 0.97
C VAL A 159 -9.00 11.72 -0.24
N THR A 160 -8.50 12.94 -0.02
CA THR A 160 -7.77 13.68 -1.07
C THR A 160 -6.52 12.92 -1.52
N ASN A 161 -5.79 12.32 -0.57
CA ASN A 161 -4.64 11.48 -0.89
C ASN A 161 -5.05 10.20 -1.64
N VAL A 162 -6.13 9.52 -1.25
CA VAL A 162 -6.68 8.37 -1.99
C VAL A 162 -6.99 8.77 -3.43
N ARG A 163 -7.75 9.86 -3.64
CA ARG A 163 -8.05 10.40 -4.97
C ARG A 163 -6.77 10.63 -5.77
N ASN A 164 -5.75 11.23 -5.15
CA ASN A 164 -4.49 11.50 -5.83
C ASN A 164 -3.75 10.21 -6.20
N GLN A 165 -3.57 9.27 -5.26
CA GLN A 165 -2.89 7.98 -5.53
C GLN A 165 -3.56 7.21 -6.67
N VAL A 166 -4.89 7.12 -6.67
CA VAL A 166 -5.67 6.39 -7.68
C VAL A 166 -5.71 7.10 -9.03
N MET A 167 -5.90 8.43 -9.05
CA MET A 167 -5.96 9.19 -10.30
C MET A 167 -4.57 9.38 -10.94
N HIS A 168 -3.48 9.42 -10.15
CA HIS A 168 -2.10 9.53 -10.62
C HIS A 168 -1.36 8.19 -10.79
N SER A 169 -1.94 7.03 -10.42
CA SER A 169 -1.44 5.72 -10.85
C SER A 169 -1.36 5.70 -12.39
N ALA A 170 -0.15 5.50 -12.92
CA ALA A 170 0.10 5.48 -14.37
C ALA A 170 -0.36 4.17 -15.02
N ASP A 171 -0.36 3.10 -14.24
CA ASP A 171 -0.55 1.69 -14.60
C ASP A 171 -1.96 1.14 -14.32
N PHE A 172 -2.84 1.96 -13.72
CA PHE A 172 -4.20 1.59 -13.30
C PHE A 172 -4.25 0.43 -12.29
N ARG A 173 -3.24 0.34 -11.40
CA ARG A 173 -3.15 -0.69 -10.35
C ARG A 173 -3.48 -0.16 -8.95
N VAL A 174 -4.12 -1.00 -8.14
CA VAL A 174 -4.23 -0.85 -6.68
C VAL A 174 -4.08 -2.24 -6.05
N VAL A 175 -3.06 -2.46 -5.22
CA VAL A 175 -2.91 -3.74 -4.51
C VAL A 175 -4.01 -3.92 -3.46
N LYS A 176 -4.38 -5.17 -3.12
CA LYS A 176 -5.53 -5.46 -2.25
C LYS A 176 -5.50 -4.74 -0.89
N MET A 177 -4.33 -4.68 -0.23
CA MET A 177 -4.17 -3.98 1.05
C MET A 177 -4.44 -2.47 0.93
N ASP A 178 -4.07 -1.88 -0.21
CA ASP A 178 -4.32 -0.47 -0.50
C ASP A 178 -5.81 -0.24 -0.78
N LEU A 179 -6.49 -1.11 -1.54
CA LEU A 179 -7.95 -1.06 -1.73
C LEU A 179 -8.69 -1.01 -0.38
N GLU A 180 -8.33 -1.91 0.54
CA GLU A 180 -8.94 -1.99 1.88
C GLU A 180 -8.68 -0.71 2.69
N SER A 181 -7.45 -0.16 2.64
CA SER A 181 -7.14 1.12 3.30
C SER A 181 -7.85 2.32 2.65
N TYR A 182 -7.97 2.33 1.33
CA TYR A 182 -8.57 3.42 0.56
C TYR A 182 -10.08 3.48 0.74
N LEU A 183 -10.78 2.34 0.62
CA LEU A 183 -12.21 2.24 0.90
C LEU A 183 -12.54 2.56 2.37
N GLY A 184 -11.68 2.15 3.31
CA GLY A 184 -11.79 2.53 4.73
C GLY A 184 -11.81 4.04 4.94
N ARG A 185 -10.82 4.78 4.39
CA ARG A 185 -10.74 6.25 4.51
C ARG A 185 -11.96 6.96 3.90
N ILE A 186 -12.49 6.44 2.78
CA ILE A 186 -13.70 6.97 2.12
C ILE A 186 -14.92 6.75 3.03
N LYS A 187 -15.05 5.56 3.63
CA LYS A 187 -16.12 5.21 4.57
C LYS A 187 -16.06 6.07 5.85
N ASP A 188 -14.88 6.30 6.41
CA ASP A 188 -14.67 7.14 7.60
C ASP A 188 -15.14 8.60 7.38
N LEU A 189 -14.81 9.19 6.22
CA LEU A 189 -15.28 10.53 5.87
C LEU A 189 -16.80 10.56 5.65
N GLY A 190 -17.38 9.54 5.04
CA GLY A 190 -18.84 9.38 4.92
C GLY A 190 -19.52 9.30 6.29
N GLN A 191 -19.04 8.41 7.17
CA GLN A 191 -19.58 8.21 8.50
C GLN A 191 -19.50 9.46 9.38
N ALA A 192 -18.46 10.28 9.22
CA ALA A 192 -18.35 11.59 9.88
C ALA A 192 -19.42 12.59 9.42
N LEU A 193 -19.95 12.46 8.20
CA LEU A 193 -20.98 13.32 7.62
C LEU A 193 -22.41 12.78 7.83
N THR A 194 -22.61 11.49 8.14
CA THR A 194 -23.94 10.88 8.34
C THR A 194 -24.79 11.59 9.40
N THR A 195 -24.19 12.16 10.45
CA THR A 195 -24.90 12.96 11.47
C THR A 195 -25.48 14.27 10.93
N HIS A 196 -24.98 14.75 9.78
CA HIS A 196 -25.40 16.00 9.14
C HIS A 196 -26.22 15.77 7.87
N TYR A 197 -26.01 14.65 7.17
CA TYR A 197 -26.77 14.28 5.98
C TYR A 197 -26.99 12.75 5.96
N PRO A 198 -28.19 12.26 6.35
CA PRO A 198 -28.41 10.83 6.59
C PRO A 198 -28.06 9.89 5.43
N LYS A 199 -28.14 10.34 4.16
CA LYS A 199 -27.80 9.50 2.99
C LYS A 199 -26.34 9.02 2.93
N PHE A 200 -25.46 9.48 3.83
CA PHE A 200 -24.13 8.87 3.99
C PHE A 200 -24.16 7.52 4.75
N SER A 201 -25.27 7.10 5.36
CA SER A 201 -25.39 5.74 5.90
C SER A 201 -25.31 4.68 4.81
N GLU A 202 -26.01 4.92 3.69
CA GLU A 202 -26.03 4.07 2.49
C GLU A 202 -24.62 3.85 1.91
N LEU A 203 -23.72 4.83 2.04
CA LEU A 203 -22.36 4.77 1.51
C LEU A 203 -21.51 3.66 2.16
N ALA A 204 -21.78 3.31 3.42
CA ALA A 204 -21.10 2.20 4.09
C ALA A 204 -21.44 0.85 3.44
N GLU A 205 -22.72 0.65 3.12
CA GLU A 205 -23.24 -0.57 2.49
C GLU A 205 -22.84 -0.64 1.01
N GLU A 206 -22.87 0.48 0.28
CA GLU A 206 -22.34 0.57 -1.09
C GLU A 206 -20.85 0.20 -1.13
N ILE A 207 -20.03 0.71 -0.21
CA ILE A 207 -18.59 0.40 -0.15
C ILE A 207 -18.34 -1.08 0.17
N GLU A 208 -19.09 -1.68 1.09
CA GLU A 208 -18.99 -3.11 1.39
C GLU A 208 -19.44 -3.98 0.21
N GLN A 209 -20.49 -3.58 -0.51
CA GLN A 209 -20.91 -4.25 -1.75
C GLN A 209 -19.86 -4.12 -2.86
N LEU A 210 -19.24 -2.94 -3.04
CA LEU A 210 -18.15 -2.72 -4.01
C LEU A 210 -16.92 -3.57 -3.68
N GLN A 211 -16.50 -3.61 -2.40
CA GLN A 211 -15.37 -4.40 -1.95
C GLN A 211 -15.58 -5.89 -2.24
N ASN A 212 -16.77 -6.41 -1.93
CA ASN A 212 -17.16 -7.81 -2.13
C ASN A 212 -17.69 -8.13 -3.55
N THR A 213 -17.76 -7.15 -4.46
CA THR A 213 -18.20 -7.40 -5.85
C THR A 213 -17.17 -8.29 -6.56
N ASP A 214 -17.61 -9.48 -6.95
CA ASP A 214 -16.86 -10.37 -7.84
C ASP A 214 -17.05 -9.91 -9.30
N PHE A 215 -15.99 -10.00 -10.11
CA PHE A 215 -15.99 -9.69 -11.53
C PHE A 215 -16.01 -10.95 -12.43
N ASP A 216 -16.06 -12.17 -11.84
CA ASP A 216 -16.29 -13.44 -12.56
C ASP A 216 -17.49 -13.37 -13.52
N PHE A 217 -18.53 -12.57 -13.22
CA PHE A 217 -19.69 -12.41 -14.11
C PHE A 217 -19.29 -11.83 -15.48
N ILE A 218 -18.33 -10.90 -15.53
CA ILE A 218 -17.79 -10.32 -16.78
C ILE A 218 -17.08 -11.42 -17.56
N MET A 219 -16.23 -12.21 -16.88
CA MET A 219 -15.54 -13.35 -17.47
C MET A 219 -16.52 -14.40 -18.01
N SER A 220 -17.69 -14.56 -17.39
CA SER A 220 -18.75 -15.46 -17.86
C SER A 220 -19.40 -15.04 -19.20
N TRP A 221 -19.19 -13.80 -19.66
CA TRP A 221 -19.61 -13.33 -20.99
C TRP A 221 -18.51 -13.46 -22.05
N VAL A 222 -17.24 -13.62 -21.65
CA VAL A 222 -16.12 -13.76 -22.58
C VAL A 222 -16.27 -15.06 -23.38
N GLY A 223 -16.42 -14.93 -24.70
CA GLY A 223 -16.61 -16.06 -25.62
C GLY A 223 -18.07 -16.44 -25.90
N LYS A 224 -19.06 -15.90 -25.18
CA LYS A 224 -20.47 -16.06 -25.55
C LYS A 224 -20.78 -15.19 -26.77
N LYS A 225 -21.15 -15.82 -27.88
CA LYS A 225 -21.63 -15.13 -29.09
C LYS A 225 -23.06 -14.62 -28.82
N ILE A 226 -23.19 -13.32 -28.52
CA ILE A 226 -24.49 -12.71 -28.22
C ILE A 226 -25.36 -12.75 -29.49
N VAL A 227 -26.39 -13.59 -29.46
CA VAL A 227 -27.49 -13.56 -30.41
C VAL A 227 -28.58 -12.71 -29.76
N LEU A 228 -28.82 -11.52 -30.31
CA LEU A 228 -29.87 -10.63 -29.83
C LEU A 228 -31.23 -11.12 -30.35
N ALA A 229 -31.90 -11.95 -29.56
CA ALA A 229 -33.36 -12.08 -29.65
C ALA A 229 -33.97 -10.77 -29.13
N ALA A 230 -34.84 -10.15 -29.92
CA ALA A 230 -35.53 -8.93 -29.52
C ALA A 230 -36.83 -9.28 -28.80
N ASP A 231 -36.84 -9.18 -27.47
CA ASP A 231 -37.89 -8.44 -26.74
C ASP A 231 -37.57 -8.26 -25.24
N GLU A 232 -36.76 -9.13 -24.61
CA GLU A 232 -36.27 -8.92 -23.23
C GLU A 232 -34.74 -8.88 -23.14
N VAL A 233 -34.21 -7.81 -22.52
CA VAL A 233 -32.77 -7.68 -22.20
C VAL A 233 -32.52 -8.34 -20.83
N PRO A 234 -31.71 -9.41 -20.73
CA PRO A 234 -31.47 -10.06 -19.44
C PRO A 234 -30.85 -9.10 -18.42
N GLU A 235 -31.29 -9.18 -17.17
CA GLU A 235 -30.80 -8.33 -16.07
C GLU A 235 -29.27 -8.39 -15.92
N SER A 236 -28.68 -9.57 -16.19
CA SER A 236 -27.22 -9.80 -16.20
C SER A 236 -26.49 -9.08 -17.35
N MET A 237 -27.16 -8.85 -18.49
CA MET A 237 -26.64 -8.01 -19.57
C MET A 237 -26.77 -6.52 -19.21
N LEU A 238 -27.88 -6.11 -18.59
CA LEU A 238 -28.05 -4.74 -18.08
C LEU A 238 -26.98 -4.39 -17.03
N LYS A 239 -26.67 -5.33 -16.13
CA LYS A 239 -25.61 -5.20 -15.12
C LYS A 239 -24.21 -5.07 -15.74
N LEU A 240 -23.93 -5.80 -16.82
CA LEU A 240 -22.69 -5.66 -17.60
C LEU A 240 -22.62 -4.30 -18.31
N GLN A 241 -23.70 -3.88 -18.97
CA GLN A 241 -23.81 -2.60 -19.67
C GLN A 241 -23.54 -1.41 -18.72
N ASN A 242 -24.16 -1.43 -17.54
CA ASN A 242 -23.99 -0.41 -16.50
C ASN A 242 -22.55 -0.37 -15.97
N PHE A 243 -21.92 -1.52 -15.77
CA PHE A 243 -20.53 -1.58 -15.30
C PHE A 243 -19.53 -1.05 -16.33
N LEU A 244 -19.66 -1.45 -17.61
CA LEU A 244 -18.77 -0.98 -18.68
C LEU A 244 -18.95 0.53 -18.96
N SER A 245 -20.18 1.03 -18.85
CA SER A 245 -20.47 2.47 -18.90
C SER A 245 -19.76 3.25 -17.76
N LEU A 246 -19.75 2.68 -16.55
CA LEU A 246 -19.08 3.28 -15.41
C LEU A 246 -17.55 3.24 -15.50
N GLU A 247 -16.97 2.14 -16.03
CA GLU A 247 -15.55 2.07 -16.38
C GLU A 247 -15.17 3.16 -17.39
N GLN A 248 -15.94 3.30 -18.47
CA GLN A 248 -15.72 4.33 -19.49
C GLN A 248 -15.80 5.74 -18.89
N GLN A 249 -16.78 6.03 -18.03
CA GLN A 249 -16.88 7.33 -17.34
C GLN A 249 -15.71 7.58 -16.38
N ILE A 250 -15.25 6.57 -15.65
CA ILE A 250 -14.07 6.65 -14.76
C ILE A 250 -12.79 6.97 -15.56
N LEU A 251 -12.57 6.25 -16.68
CA LEU A 251 -11.41 6.48 -17.54
C LEU A 251 -11.48 7.84 -18.24
N LYS A 252 -12.67 8.26 -18.68
CA LYS A 252 -12.93 9.61 -19.21
C LYS A 252 -12.53 10.70 -18.20
N GLU A 253 -12.99 10.62 -16.96
CA GLU A 253 -12.62 11.60 -15.91
C GLU A 253 -11.10 11.63 -15.66
N LYS A 254 -10.39 10.49 -15.76
CA LYS A 254 -8.92 10.45 -15.71
C LYS A 254 -8.27 11.13 -16.91
N LEU A 255 -8.69 10.83 -18.14
CA LEU A 255 -8.14 11.40 -19.38
C LEU A 255 -8.39 12.91 -19.49
N GLU A 256 -9.56 13.37 -19.05
CA GLU A 256 -9.91 14.80 -19.00
C GLU A 256 -9.07 15.52 -17.93
N CYS A 257 -8.84 14.92 -16.76
CA CYS A 257 -7.95 15.45 -15.72
C CYS A 257 -6.48 15.52 -16.17
N LEU A 258 -5.98 14.53 -16.94
CA LEU A 258 -4.65 14.55 -17.54
C LEU A 258 -4.52 15.66 -18.59
N SER A 259 -5.49 15.75 -19.51
CA SER A 259 -5.54 16.80 -20.53
C SER A 259 -5.54 18.21 -19.91
N GLN A 260 -6.28 18.39 -18.81
CA GLN A 260 -6.37 19.64 -18.08
C GLN A 260 -5.05 20.04 -17.39
N ARG A 261 -4.34 19.08 -16.77
CA ARG A 261 -3.00 19.33 -16.18
C ARG A 261 -2.02 19.87 -17.22
N TYR A 262 -2.07 19.37 -18.46
CA TYR A 262 -1.22 19.89 -19.54
C TYR A 262 -1.56 21.33 -19.94
N GLU A 263 -2.86 21.62 -20.13
CA GLU A 263 -3.32 22.93 -20.61
C GLU A 263 -3.07 24.05 -19.58
N GLU A 264 -3.11 23.73 -18.29
CA GLU A 264 -3.07 24.70 -17.19
C GLU A 264 -1.69 24.95 -16.57
N ASP A 265 -0.73 24.03 -16.71
CA ASP A 265 0.54 24.04 -15.95
C ASP A 265 1.76 23.65 -16.82
N ARG A 266 1.74 24.25 -18.03
CA ARG A 266 2.55 24.11 -19.26
C ARG A 266 4.00 23.60 -19.25
N GLU A 267 4.70 23.54 -18.13
CA GLU A 267 6.14 23.20 -18.10
C GLU A 267 6.51 22.11 -17.08
N THR A 268 5.60 21.65 -16.19
CA THR A 268 5.98 20.74 -15.09
C THR A 268 4.97 19.66 -14.63
N ALA A 269 3.68 19.71 -14.99
CA ALA A 269 2.67 18.94 -14.25
C ALA A 269 2.44 17.47 -14.64
N LEU A 270 2.99 16.98 -15.75
CA LEU A 270 2.82 15.60 -16.23
C LEU A 270 4.18 14.93 -16.40
N THR A 271 4.34 13.71 -15.89
CA THR A 271 5.47 12.87 -16.27
C THR A 271 5.20 12.27 -17.65
N LEU A 272 6.26 12.09 -18.44
CA LEU A 272 6.17 11.35 -19.71
C LEU A 272 5.67 9.92 -19.46
N GLU A 273 6.03 9.34 -18.32
CA GLU A 273 5.63 8.01 -17.84
C GLU A 273 4.11 7.89 -17.64
N GLU A 274 3.44 8.86 -16.99
CA GLU A 274 1.98 8.86 -16.82
C GLU A 274 1.26 8.82 -18.17
N LEU A 275 1.68 9.66 -19.13
CA LEU A 275 1.10 9.70 -20.47
C LEU A 275 1.40 8.43 -21.27
N GLN A 276 2.63 7.92 -21.19
CA GLN A 276 3.09 6.73 -21.90
C GLN A 276 2.37 5.46 -21.42
N CYS A 277 2.15 5.30 -20.11
CA CYS A 277 1.43 4.14 -19.58
C CYS A 277 -0.07 4.18 -19.92
N VAL A 278 -0.70 5.36 -19.82
CA VAL A 278 -2.09 5.58 -20.24
C VAL A 278 -2.28 5.29 -21.74
N ARG A 279 -1.32 5.68 -22.59
CA ARG A 279 -1.30 5.33 -24.01
C ARG A 279 -1.23 3.81 -24.21
N VAL A 280 -0.24 3.13 -23.64
CA VAL A 280 -0.04 1.68 -23.82
C VAL A 280 -1.25 0.88 -23.33
N PHE A 281 -1.89 1.32 -22.25
CA PHE A 281 -3.13 0.73 -21.75
C PHE A 281 -4.30 0.85 -22.75
N LEU A 282 -4.50 2.02 -23.36
CA LEU A 282 -5.55 2.24 -24.37
C LEU A 282 -5.25 1.55 -25.71
N GLU A 283 -3.98 1.52 -26.14
CA GLU A 283 -3.52 0.76 -27.30
C GLU A 283 -3.76 -0.76 -27.12
N GLY A 284 -3.71 -1.27 -25.88
CA GLY A 284 -4.09 -2.64 -25.53
C GLY A 284 -5.60 -2.92 -25.44
N ASN A 285 -6.46 -1.90 -25.42
CA ASN A 285 -7.90 -2.02 -25.16
C ASN A 285 -8.75 -1.26 -26.21
N ASN A 286 -8.86 -1.83 -27.41
CA ASN A 286 -9.56 -1.24 -28.56
C ASN A 286 -11.00 -0.74 -28.27
N ASP A 287 -11.74 -1.41 -27.39
CA ASP A 287 -13.10 -1.01 -26.99
C ASP A 287 -13.12 0.29 -26.16
N LEU A 288 -12.12 0.48 -25.29
CA LEU A 288 -11.89 1.73 -24.57
C LEU A 288 -11.37 2.81 -25.51
N GLN A 289 -10.48 2.47 -26.45
CA GLN A 289 -9.98 3.39 -27.47
C GLN A 289 -11.10 3.95 -28.36
N VAL A 290 -12.05 3.12 -28.78
CA VAL A 290 -13.20 3.52 -29.60
C VAL A 290 -14.23 4.33 -28.79
N SER A 291 -14.57 3.91 -27.57
CA SER A 291 -15.55 4.62 -26.73
C SER A 291 -15.04 5.96 -26.18
N LEU A 292 -13.73 6.10 -25.98
CA LEU A 292 -13.07 7.30 -25.45
C LEU A 292 -12.32 8.09 -26.54
N ALA A 293 -12.63 7.87 -27.83
CA ALA A 293 -11.90 8.44 -28.96
C ALA A 293 -11.68 9.98 -28.88
N PRO A 294 -12.63 10.84 -28.45
CA PRO A 294 -12.39 12.28 -28.34
C PRO A 294 -11.34 12.64 -27.28
N GLN A 295 -11.38 11.97 -26.11
CA GLN A 295 -10.41 12.14 -25.03
C GLN A 295 -9.04 11.56 -25.42
N TRP A 296 -9.04 10.43 -26.12
CA TRP A 296 -7.83 9.78 -26.61
C TRP A 296 -7.11 10.62 -27.67
N GLU A 297 -7.85 11.20 -28.63
CA GLU A 297 -7.26 12.10 -29.64
C GLU A 297 -6.70 13.37 -28.98
N LYS A 298 -7.43 13.98 -28.04
CA LYS A 298 -6.92 15.12 -27.27
C LYS A 298 -5.63 14.77 -26.50
N LEU A 299 -5.56 13.59 -25.88
CA LEU A 299 -4.35 13.16 -25.19
C LEU A 299 -3.19 12.85 -26.17
N ARG A 300 -3.49 12.39 -27.39
CA ARG A 300 -2.48 12.22 -28.44
C ARG A 300 -1.95 13.55 -28.95
N GLU A 301 -2.79 14.57 -29.14
CA GLU A 301 -2.33 15.94 -29.41
C GLU A 301 -1.43 16.47 -28.28
N VAL A 302 -1.76 16.19 -27.02
CA VAL A 302 -0.91 16.54 -25.88
C VAL A 302 0.44 15.82 -25.97
N GLN A 303 0.43 14.51 -26.21
CA GLN A 303 1.64 13.70 -26.35
C GLN A 303 2.52 14.16 -27.52
N GLU A 304 1.94 14.35 -28.71
CA GLU A 304 2.68 14.84 -29.90
C GLU A 304 3.30 16.22 -29.66
N ARG A 305 2.61 17.10 -28.91
CA ARG A 305 3.17 18.40 -28.51
C ARG A 305 4.28 18.25 -27.47
N VAL A 306 4.19 17.31 -26.51
CA VAL A 306 5.27 16.98 -25.56
C VAL A 306 6.47 16.39 -26.29
N ASP A 307 6.27 15.46 -27.22
CA ASP A 307 7.33 14.85 -28.03
C ASP A 307 7.95 15.88 -28.98
N THR A 308 7.15 16.73 -29.62
CA THR A 308 7.63 17.86 -30.44
C THR A 308 8.40 18.88 -29.59
N LEU A 309 7.99 19.16 -28.36
CA LEU A 309 8.73 20.02 -27.44
C LEU A 309 10.02 19.36 -26.96
N THR A 310 10.01 18.06 -26.68
CA THR A 310 11.19 17.29 -26.28
C THR A 310 12.19 17.23 -27.43
N VAL A 311 11.77 16.84 -28.63
CA VAL A 311 12.58 16.88 -29.86
C VAL A 311 13.04 18.30 -30.18
N ARG A 312 12.26 19.36 -29.87
CA ARG A 312 12.72 20.75 -30.01
C ARG A 312 13.73 21.16 -28.93
N VAL A 313 13.62 20.69 -27.70
CA VAL A 313 14.64 20.90 -26.66
C VAL A 313 15.92 20.18 -27.06
N ASP A 314 15.84 18.89 -27.41
CA ASP A 314 16.93 18.10 -28.01
C ASP A 314 17.57 18.81 -29.21
N THR A 315 16.76 19.35 -30.12
CA THR A 315 17.23 20.02 -31.34
C THR A 315 17.77 21.41 -31.05
N LEU A 316 17.28 22.12 -30.02
CA LEU A 316 17.89 23.37 -29.56
C LEU A 316 19.21 23.09 -28.82
N GLU A 317 19.32 22.00 -28.06
CA GLU A 317 20.55 21.53 -27.43
C GLU A 317 21.56 20.97 -28.44
N LYS A 318 21.11 20.40 -29.56
CA LYS A 318 21.96 19.95 -30.67
C LYS A 318 22.38 21.13 -31.55
N ASN A 319 21.47 22.04 -31.91
CA ASN A 319 21.77 23.22 -32.72
C ASN A 319 22.55 24.30 -31.95
N THR A 320 22.53 24.30 -30.61
CA THR A 320 23.52 25.08 -29.81
C THR A 320 24.88 24.39 -29.70
N ARG A 321 25.03 23.17 -30.22
CA ARG A 321 26.31 22.44 -30.35
C ARG A 321 26.83 22.35 -31.80
N THR A 322 25.99 22.59 -32.82
CA THR A 322 26.40 22.51 -34.24
C THR A 322 25.96 23.71 -35.07
N HIS A 323 26.95 24.40 -35.66
CA HIS A 323 26.84 25.49 -36.64
C HIS A 323 26.20 26.82 -36.20
N ASP A 324 26.96 27.58 -35.41
CA ASP A 324 27.57 28.81 -35.96
C ASP A 324 29.01 28.96 -35.38
N PRO A 325 30.08 29.20 -36.17
CA PRO A 325 31.47 29.14 -35.64
C PRO A 325 31.89 30.29 -34.72
N GLU A 326 31.15 31.40 -34.70
CA GLU A 326 31.40 32.51 -33.78
C GLU A 326 30.19 32.75 -32.85
N PHE A 327 30.49 33.21 -31.64
CA PHE A 327 29.54 33.69 -30.62
C PHE A 327 28.83 32.63 -29.76
N SER A 328 29.60 31.62 -29.34
CA SER A 328 29.31 30.79 -28.15
C SER A 328 29.04 31.63 -26.87
N THR A 329 28.43 30.99 -25.87
CA THR A 329 27.93 31.58 -24.62
C THR A 329 28.97 32.31 -23.76
N ASP A 330 30.27 32.10 -23.99
CA ASP A 330 31.36 32.88 -23.38
C ASP A 330 31.17 34.38 -23.56
N ILE A 331 30.58 34.81 -24.68
CA ILE A 331 30.38 36.23 -24.96
C ILE A 331 29.54 36.94 -23.90
N LEU A 332 28.58 36.26 -23.25
CA LEU A 332 27.77 36.92 -22.23
C LEU A 332 28.53 37.21 -20.91
N ARG A 333 29.80 36.80 -20.77
CA ARG A 333 30.62 37.01 -19.58
C ARG A 333 31.62 38.17 -19.68
N TYR A 334 32.10 38.56 -20.87
CA TYR A 334 33.21 39.54 -20.99
C TYR A 334 32.92 40.89 -20.34
N LYS A 335 31.67 41.38 -20.38
CA LYS A 335 31.27 42.60 -19.67
C LYS A 335 31.40 42.47 -18.16
N ASN A 336 31.07 41.30 -17.59
CA ASN A 336 31.25 41.04 -16.16
C ASN A 336 32.74 40.91 -15.83
N HIS A 337 33.50 40.14 -16.63
CA HIS A 337 34.95 40.00 -16.46
C HIS A 337 35.68 41.36 -16.55
N LEU A 338 35.20 42.31 -17.36
CA LEU A 338 35.79 43.66 -17.46
C LEU A 338 35.46 44.54 -16.23
N TYR A 339 34.29 44.37 -15.60
CA TYR A 339 34.01 44.98 -14.29
C TYR A 339 34.83 44.33 -13.16
N GLU A 340 34.98 43.00 -13.19
CA GLU A 340 35.76 42.24 -12.21
C GLU A 340 37.25 42.54 -12.33
N GLU A 341 37.78 42.67 -13.55
CA GLU A 341 39.16 43.08 -13.81
C GLU A 341 39.42 44.53 -13.40
N ALA A 342 38.51 45.45 -13.75
CA ALA A 342 38.62 46.84 -13.27
C ALA A 342 38.63 46.90 -11.74
N ARG A 343 37.77 46.12 -11.06
CA ARG A 343 37.76 46.03 -9.60
C ARG A 343 39.04 45.39 -9.03
N ARG A 344 39.57 44.34 -9.68
CA ARG A 344 40.81 43.65 -9.30
C ARG A 344 42.05 44.55 -9.41
N GLN A 345 42.06 45.43 -10.42
CA GLN A 345 43.17 46.34 -10.73
C GLN A 345 42.96 47.77 -10.15
N GLY A 346 41.90 48.01 -9.38
CA GLY A 346 41.60 49.31 -8.78
C GLY A 346 41.23 50.43 -9.77
N TRP A 347 40.76 50.09 -10.97
CA TRP A 347 40.37 51.05 -12.00
C TRP A 347 38.93 51.59 -11.79
N PRO A 348 38.63 52.83 -12.24
CA PRO A 348 37.25 53.32 -12.31
C PRO A 348 36.35 52.41 -13.16
N GLU A 349 35.08 52.27 -12.77
CA GLU A 349 34.18 51.29 -13.38
C GLU A 349 33.98 51.51 -14.91
N PRO A 350 34.06 50.44 -15.73
CA PRO A 350 33.78 50.47 -17.16
C PRO A 350 32.46 51.13 -17.56
N VAL A 351 32.54 52.26 -18.28
CA VAL A 351 31.36 52.98 -18.78
C VAL A 351 31.05 52.52 -20.19
N PHE A 352 29.86 51.96 -20.41
CA PHE A 352 29.39 51.45 -21.71
C PHE A 352 28.39 52.41 -22.37
N SER A 353 28.42 52.47 -23.70
CA SER A 353 27.49 53.24 -24.53
C SER A 353 27.37 52.66 -25.95
N GLU A 354 26.19 52.66 -26.54
CA GLU A 354 25.98 52.22 -27.93
C GLU A 354 25.90 53.36 -28.96
N ILE A 355 26.43 53.11 -30.16
CA ILE A 355 26.17 53.89 -31.38
C ILE A 355 25.11 53.12 -32.18
N LYS A 356 24.09 53.82 -32.67
CA LYS A 356 23.01 53.21 -33.46
C LYS A 356 23.27 53.38 -34.96
N GLU A 357 23.40 52.28 -35.67
CA GLU A 357 23.66 52.22 -37.11
C GLU A 357 22.48 51.57 -37.85
N ALA A 358 22.44 51.67 -39.18
CA ALA A 358 21.28 51.28 -39.99
C ALA A 358 20.86 49.80 -39.84
N LEU A 359 21.78 48.92 -39.43
CA LEU A 359 21.56 47.47 -39.25
C LEU A 359 21.69 47.00 -37.79
N GLY A 360 21.87 47.90 -36.81
CA GLY A 360 22.00 47.50 -35.41
C GLY A 360 22.70 48.52 -34.51
N TYR A 361 23.51 48.00 -33.58
CA TYR A 361 24.20 48.77 -32.55
C TYR A 361 25.68 48.39 -32.53
N ARG A 362 26.56 49.39 -32.58
CA ARG A 362 28.01 49.23 -32.31
C ARG A 362 28.27 49.57 -30.85
N GLY A 363 29.03 48.73 -30.16
CA GLY A 363 29.36 48.92 -28.74
C GLY A 363 30.52 49.89 -28.59
N ARG A 364 30.52 50.68 -27.51
CA ARG A 364 31.69 51.46 -27.08
C ARG A 364 31.83 51.32 -25.55
N VAL A 365 33.06 51.20 -25.04
CA VAL A 365 33.34 51.15 -23.60
C VAL A 365 34.55 52.00 -23.25
N LYS A 366 34.48 52.73 -22.14
CA LYS A 366 35.59 53.50 -21.58
C LYS A 366 36.10 52.85 -20.29
N VAL A 367 37.38 52.49 -20.26
CA VAL A 367 38.07 51.82 -19.14
C VAL A 367 39.47 52.42 -19.01
N ARG A 368 39.96 52.65 -17.77
CA ARG A 368 41.30 53.23 -17.52
C ARG A 368 41.54 54.56 -18.28
N GLY A 369 40.47 55.31 -18.57
CA GLY A 369 40.51 56.54 -19.38
C GLY A 369 40.55 56.33 -20.91
N GLN A 370 41.00 55.17 -21.40
CA GLN A 370 40.97 54.77 -22.81
C GLN A 370 39.53 54.42 -23.24
N THR A 371 39.21 54.65 -24.51
CA THR A 371 37.90 54.34 -25.11
C THR A 371 38.06 53.31 -26.22
N PHE A 372 37.39 52.17 -26.08
CA PHE A 372 37.36 51.08 -27.06
C PHE A 372 36.02 51.07 -27.78
N GLU A 373 36.02 50.68 -29.05
CA GLU A 373 34.84 50.63 -29.91
C GLU A 373 34.76 49.29 -30.64
N GLY A 374 33.55 48.76 -30.76
CA GLY A 374 33.26 47.47 -31.35
C GLY A 374 33.52 47.48 -32.85
N VAL A 375 34.15 46.43 -33.36
CA VAL A 375 34.44 46.29 -34.79
C VAL A 375 33.17 45.86 -35.53
N GLN A 376 32.29 45.12 -34.87
CA GLN A 376 31.04 44.62 -35.47
C GLN A 376 29.79 45.43 -35.06
N VAL A 377 28.79 45.45 -35.95
CA VAL A 377 27.45 45.99 -35.69
C VAL A 377 26.54 44.84 -35.26
N CYS A 378 26.14 44.82 -33.99
CA CYS A 378 25.31 43.73 -33.46
C CYS A 378 23.81 44.08 -33.49
N PRO A 379 22.90 43.12 -33.72
CA PRO A 379 21.44 43.40 -33.77
C PRO A 379 20.82 43.95 -32.48
N LYS A 380 21.52 43.88 -31.34
CA LYS A 380 21.05 44.28 -30.00
C LYS A 380 22.22 44.93 -29.24
N SER A 381 22.01 46.05 -28.56
CA SER A 381 23.12 46.69 -27.82
C SER A 381 23.68 45.83 -26.68
N LYS A 382 22.91 44.88 -26.13
CA LYS A 382 23.43 43.90 -25.15
C LYS A 382 24.54 43.00 -25.73
N THR A 383 24.49 42.61 -27.02
CA THR A 383 25.60 41.85 -27.64
C THR A 383 26.73 42.78 -28.09
N ALA A 384 26.41 43.97 -28.59
CA ALA A 384 27.40 45.01 -28.91
C ALA A 384 28.29 45.37 -27.70
N HIS A 385 27.68 45.50 -26.51
CA HIS A 385 28.39 45.76 -25.25
C HIS A 385 29.23 44.58 -24.73
N GLN A 386 29.11 43.38 -25.30
CA GLN A 386 29.91 42.22 -24.93
C GLN A 386 31.09 42.01 -25.87
N GLU A 387 30.88 42.23 -27.17
CA GLU A 387 31.95 42.24 -28.18
C GLU A 387 33.01 43.32 -27.84
N VAL A 388 32.58 44.54 -27.54
CA VAL A 388 33.51 45.63 -27.16
C VAL A 388 34.20 45.39 -25.81
N ALA A 389 33.56 44.64 -24.90
CA ALA A 389 34.19 44.21 -23.64
C ALA A 389 35.29 43.17 -23.88
N LYS A 390 35.07 42.22 -24.80
CA LYS A 390 36.08 41.25 -25.23
C LYS A 390 37.28 41.95 -25.88
N LEU A 391 37.03 42.94 -26.74
CA LEU A 391 38.08 43.76 -27.36
C LEU A 391 38.90 44.53 -26.31
N ALA A 392 38.23 45.25 -25.40
CA ALA A 392 38.90 46.00 -24.33
C ALA A 392 39.79 45.10 -23.45
N LEU A 393 39.26 43.94 -22.99
CA LEU A 393 40.05 42.96 -22.24
C LEU A 393 41.26 42.45 -23.04
N SER A 394 41.08 42.14 -24.32
CA SER A 394 42.13 41.61 -25.20
C SER A 394 43.23 42.64 -25.50
N GLN A 395 42.87 43.94 -25.54
CA GLN A 395 43.84 45.02 -25.74
C GLN A 395 44.61 45.32 -24.43
N LEU A 396 43.90 45.44 -23.30
CA LEU A 396 44.49 45.71 -21.98
C LEU A 396 45.43 44.58 -21.51
N ALA A 397 45.18 43.34 -21.93
CA ALA A 397 46.10 42.21 -21.71
C ALA A 397 47.40 42.31 -22.54
N LYS A 398 47.37 42.92 -23.73
CA LYS A 398 48.57 43.16 -24.55
C LYS A 398 49.37 44.36 -24.04
N ASP A 399 48.68 45.42 -23.61
CA ASP A 399 49.30 46.58 -22.94
C ASP A 399 50.02 46.19 -21.64
N SER A 400 49.59 45.13 -20.95
CA SER A 400 50.28 44.60 -19.76
C SER A 400 51.41 43.62 -20.08
N ALA A 401 51.27 42.76 -21.10
CA ALA A 401 52.38 41.91 -21.57
C ALA A 401 53.58 42.74 -22.08
N SER A 402 53.31 43.84 -22.79
CA SER A 402 54.31 44.79 -23.30
C SER A 402 55.10 45.52 -22.19
N LEU A 403 54.67 45.41 -20.93
CA LEU A 403 55.39 45.92 -19.75
C LEU A 403 56.21 44.85 -19.02
N SER A 404 56.09 43.58 -19.40
CA SER A 404 56.84 42.45 -18.82
C SER A 404 58.04 41.98 -19.63
N GLU A 405 58.11 42.29 -20.94
CA GLU A 405 59.23 41.91 -21.84
C GLU A 405 60.50 42.77 -21.65
N LEU A 406 60.65 43.42 -20.49
CA LEU A 406 61.83 44.20 -20.10
C LEU A 406 62.70 43.48 -19.02
N ALA A 407 62.46 42.18 -18.82
CA ALA A 407 63.26 41.33 -17.95
C ALA A 407 63.47 39.94 -18.58
N ASN A 408 64.75 39.52 -18.62
CA ASN A 408 65.25 38.19 -18.99
C ASN A 408 65.25 37.81 -20.49
N ASP A 409 66.15 38.43 -21.26
CA ASP A 409 66.88 37.71 -22.32
C ASP A 409 67.66 36.52 -21.72
N THR A 410 67.79 35.41 -22.46
CA THR A 410 69.04 34.62 -22.69
C THR A 410 68.73 33.28 -23.40
N GLN A 411 69.16 33.18 -24.68
CA GLN A 411 69.48 31.96 -25.47
C GLN A 411 68.37 30.88 -25.68
N GLU A 412 67.92 30.66 -26.92
CA GLU A 412 68.50 29.81 -28.01
C GLU A 412 68.37 28.28 -27.73
N GLY A 413 67.73 27.47 -28.59
CA GLY A 413 67.03 27.78 -29.85
C GLY A 413 66.32 26.58 -30.52
N GLU A 414 65.65 26.89 -31.64
CA GLU A 414 65.41 26.13 -32.90
C GLU A 414 65.68 24.60 -32.97
N ALA A 415 64.92 23.74 -33.70
CA ALA A 415 63.83 23.88 -34.70
C ALA A 415 63.00 22.55 -34.75
N SER A 416 61.65 22.55 -34.88
CA SER A 416 60.79 22.60 -36.09
C SER A 416 60.47 21.25 -36.81
N SER A 417 59.18 21.03 -37.10
CA SER A 417 58.57 19.95 -37.94
C SER A 417 58.69 18.47 -37.48
N SER A 418 57.73 17.55 -37.73
CA SER A 418 56.40 17.66 -38.39
C SER A 418 55.44 16.49 -38.02
N GLN A 419 54.14 16.81 -37.86
CA GLN A 419 52.93 15.98 -38.14
C GLN A 419 52.87 14.47 -37.81
N THR A 420 51.91 14.08 -36.94
CA THR A 420 50.73 13.23 -37.33
C THR A 420 49.66 13.18 -36.22
N ASP A 421 48.47 12.67 -36.55
CA ASP A 421 47.20 12.83 -35.83
C ASP A 421 47.04 12.09 -34.49
N GLN A 422 46.45 12.77 -33.49
CA GLN A 422 45.25 12.27 -32.78
C GLN A 422 44.60 13.38 -31.90
N PRO A 423 43.26 13.55 -31.93
CA PRO A 423 42.58 14.51 -31.07
C PRO A 423 42.41 13.98 -29.64
N GLN A 424 43.23 14.46 -28.71
CA GLN A 424 43.07 14.15 -27.28
C GLN A 424 41.85 14.87 -26.69
N SER A 425 40.97 14.10 -26.03
CA SER A 425 39.79 14.60 -25.34
C SER A 425 40.16 15.30 -24.02
N LEU A 426 40.32 16.62 -24.04
CA LEU A 426 40.41 17.45 -22.83
C LEU A 426 39.01 17.79 -22.33
N SER A 427 38.56 17.11 -21.29
CA SER A 427 37.25 17.29 -20.68
C SER A 427 37.19 18.56 -19.82
N SER A 428 36.33 19.51 -20.19
CA SER A 428 36.06 20.71 -19.38
C SER A 428 35.14 20.37 -18.20
N THR A 429 35.72 19.98 -17.06
CA THR A 429 34.98 19.77 -15.81
C THR A 429 34.46 21.11 -15.26
N GLY A 430 33.14 21.23 -15.15
CA GLY A 430 32.52 22.31 -14.36
C GLY A 430 32.72 22.07 -12.85
N PRO A 431 32.45 23.08 -11.99
CA PRO A 431 32.57 22.94 -10.55
C PRO A 431 31.61 21.86 -10.03
N VAL A 432 32.15 20.98 -9.18
CA VAL A 432 31.43 19.82 -8.62
C VAL A 432 31.23 20.05 -7.12
N PHE A 433 29.96 20.22 -6.74
CA PHE A 433 29.54 20.59 -5.40
C PHE A 433 29.18 19.36 -4.56
N PHE A 434 29.98 19.08 -3.54
CA PHE A 434 29.74 17.99 -2.58
C PHE A 434 29.03 18.56 -1.35
N GLY A 435 27.79 18.12 -1.13
CA GLY A 435 26.97 18.58 -0.03
C GLY A 435 27.23 17.80 1.25
N SER A 436 27.10 18.48 2.40
CA SER A 436 26.98 17.84 3.71
C SER A 436 25.89 18.52 4.53
N VAL A 437 25.36 17.79 5.52
CA VAL A 437 24.42 18.32 6.51
C VAL A 437 24.80 17.85 7.90
N THR A 438 24.94 18.79 8.83
CA THR A 438 25.16 18.53 10.25
C THR A 438 23.86 18.74 11.02
N VAL A 439 23.49 17.75 11.82
CA VAL A 439 22.31 17.77 12.69
C VAL A 439 22.79 17.55 14.13
N VAL A 440 22.24 18.26 15.10
CA VAL A 440 22.43 17.90 16.51
C VAL A 440 21.35 16.88 16.87
N LEU A 441 21.73 15.80 17.55
CA LEU A 441 20.84 14.73 17.95
C LEU A 441 20.96 14.47 19.45
N LYS A 442 19.87 14.02 20.05
CA LYS A 442 19.79 13.52 21.43
C LYS A 442 18.93 12.26 21.40
N THR A 443 19.55 11.09 21.55
CA THR A 443 18.89 9.80 21.30
C THR A 443 19.52 8.67 22.11
N ASP A 444 18.72 7.64 22.40
CA ASP A 444 19.09 6.47 23.18
C ASP A 444 19.19 5.26 22.23
N ILE A 445 20.38 4.65 22.12
CA ILE A 445 20.72 3.60 21.15
C ILE A 445 20.90 2.27 21.87
N THR A 446 20.00 1.31 21.64
CA THR A 446 20.01 0.01 22.34
C THR A 446 20.78 -1.07 21.56
N SER A 447 21.39 -2.02 22.28
CA SER A 447 22.12 -3.16 21.69
C SER A 447 21.21 -4.10 20.89
N GLY A 448 19.92 -4.16 21.20
CA GLY A 448 18.90 -4.94 20.48
C GLY A 448 18.29 -6.01 21.38
N GLU A 449 18.16 -7.23 20.87
CA GLU A 449 17.85 -8.43 21.66
C GLU A 449 18.96 -8.72 22.69
N GLY A 450 18.73 -9.71 23.56
CA GLY A 450 19.63 -10.05 24.66
C GLY A 450 20.97 -10.64 24.22
N HIS A 451 22.08 -10.10 24.72
CA HIS A 451 23.44 -10.55 24.42
C HIS A 451 23.96 -11.49 25.51
N SER A 452 24.87 -12.39 25.14
CA SER A 452 25.38 -13.44 26.04
C SER A 452 26.34 -12.91 27.11
N GLY A 453 26.86 -11.69 26.94
CA GLY A 453 27.69 -11.01 27.93
C GLY A 453 27.65 -9.48 27.80
N GLU A 454 27.96 -8.81 28.91
CA GLU A 454 28.00 -7.34 29.02
C GLU A 454 28.84 -6.67 27.92
N THR A 455 30.06 -7.17 27.67
CA THR A 455 30.97 -6.60 26.66
C THR A 455 30.42 -6.73 25.24
N GLU A 456 29.67 -7.80 24.95
CA GLU A 456 29.01 -8.04 23.66
C GLU A 456 27.83 -7.07 23.46
N ALA A 457 27.03 -6.84 24.50
CA ALA A 457 25.96 -5.84 24.50
C ALA A 457 26.52 -4.41 24.26
N VAL A 458 27.58 -4.04 24.97
CA VAL A 458 28.24 -2.73 24.86
C VAL A 458 28.82 -2.53 23.46
N GLN A 459 29.61 -3.48 22.94
CA GLN A 459 30.16 -3.37 21.57
C GLN A 459 29.06 -3.34 20.51
N SER A 460 27.96 -4.07 20.69
CA SER A 460 26.81 -4.06 19.78
C SER A 460 26.07 -2.71 19.76
N ALA A 461 25.93 -2.05 20.90
CA ALA A 461 25.37 -0.69 20.95
C ALA A 461 26.33 0.33 20.33
N TYR A 462 27.63 0.24 20.63
CA TYR A 462 28.64 1.12 20.04
C TYR A 462 28.80 0.92 18.52
N LYS A 463 28.63 -0.31 18.00
CA LYS A 463 28.61 -0.56 16.55
C LYS A 463 27.47 0.20 15.86
N LYS A 464 26.28 0.24 16.46
CA LYS A 464 25.14 1.01 15.91
C LYS A 464 25.42 2.52 15.89
N LEU A 465 26.04 3.05 16.95
CA LEU A 465 26.45 4.47 17.00
C LEU A 465 27.57 4.78 16.00
N ALA A 466 28.56 3.88 15.82
CA ALA A 466 29.62 4.02 14.82
C ALA A 466 29.05 4.07 13.37
N LEU A 467 28.09 3.19 13.06
CA LEU A 467 27.39 3.18 11.76
C LEU A 467 26.48 4.40 11.54
N LEU A 468 25.98 5.03 12.61
CA LEU A 468 25.23 6.28 12.55
C LEU A 468 26.14 7.51 12.33
N LEU A 469 27.39 7.43 12.79
CA LEU A 469 28.43 8.46 12.68
C LEU A 469 29.30 8.32 11.41
N ASP A 470 29.03 7.34 10.53
CA ASP A 470 29.83 6.98 9.35
C ASP A 470 31.33 6.71 9.67
N LEU A 471 31.59 6.00 10.77
CA LEU A 471 32.94 5.61 11.22
C LEU A 471 33.38 4.28 10.59
N PRO A 472 34.68 4.09 10.29
CA PRO A 472 35.17 2.91 9.58
C PRO A 472 35.08 1.63 10.43
N GLU A 473 34.65 0.52 9.83
CA GLU A 473 34.53 -0.79 10.49
C GLU A 473 35.89 -1.47 10.81
N SER A 474 37.02 -0.85 10.46
CA SER A 474 38.35 -1.47 10.46
C SER A 474 39.07 -1.46 11.82
N ALA A 475 38.34 -1.37 12.94
CA ALA A 475 38.90 -1.25 14.29
C ALA A 475 38.59 -2.46 15.17
N SER A 476 39.47 -2.74 16.13
CA SER A 476 39.32 -3.85 17.09
C SER A 476 38.25 -3.63 18.16
N SER A 477 37.62 -2.45 18.19
CA SER A 477 36.64 -2.04 19.19
C SER A 477 35.84 -0.84 18.66
N TYR A 478 34.51 -0.98 18.54
CA TYR A 478 33.66 0.13 18.10
C TYR A 478 33.55 1.22 19.18
N LYS A 479 33.67 0.83 20.45
CA LYS A 479 33.70 1.76 21.59
C LYS A 479 34.83 2.77 21.47
N ASP A 480 36.03 2.30 21.18
CA ASP A 480 37.22 3.17 21.18
C ASP A 480 37.18 4.18 20.03
N VAL A 481 36.73 3.77 18.83
CA VAL A 481 36.56 4.67 17.67
C VAL A 481 35.49 5.73 17.92
N VAL A 482 34.38 5.38 18.56
CA VAL A 482 33.32 6.36 18.91
C VAL A 482 33.82 7.33 19.97
N LEU A 483 34.55 6.85 20.99
CA LEU A 483 35.12 7.72 22.03
C LEU A 483 36.20 8.65 21.47
N GLU A 484 37.08 8.16 20.59
CA GLU A 484 38.07 8.98 19.87
C GLU A 484 37.38 10.03 18.98
N HIS A 485 36.30 9.66 18.30
CA HIS A 485 35.50 10.59 17.49
C HIS A 485 34.85 11.69 18.33
N CYS A 486 34.27 11.32 19.48
CA CYS A 486 33.71 12.27 20.45
C CYS A 486 34.79 13.25 20.95
N HIS A 487 35.95 12.73 21.36
CA HIS A 487 37.08 13.53 21.84
C HIS A 487 37.62 14.49 20.76
N THR A 488 37.69 14.03 19.51
CA THR A 488 38.19 14.81 18.36
C THR A 488 37.23 15.94 17.94
N ARG A 489 35.95 15.85 18.30
CA ARG A 489 34.90 16.82 17.94
C ARG A 489 34.35 17.64 19.12
N ASP A 490 34.96 17.54 20.30
CA ASP A 490 34.49 18.18 21.55
C ASP A 490 33.02 17.84 21.88
N VAL A 491 32.65 16.57 21.64
CA VAL A 491 31.32 16.01 21.91
C VAL A 491 31.38 15.18 23.20
N PRO A 492 30.43 15.32 24.14
CA PRO A 492 30.41 14.47 25.32
C PRO A 492 30.30 12.99 24.93
N PRO A 493 31.05 12.08 25.59
CA PRO A 493 30.93 10.65 25.34
C PRO A 493 29.51 10.16 25.72
N PRO A 494 28.97 9.13 25.05
CA PRO A 494 27.63 8.64 25.35
C PRO A 494 27.54 8.02 26.76
N GLU A 495 26.42 8.24 27.45
CA GLU A 495 26.18 7.61 28.76
C GLU A 495 25.86 6.12 28.56
N GLU A 496 26.65 5.23 29.16
CA GLU A 496 26.45 3.77 29.10
C GLU A 496 25.52 3.29 30.21
N ALA A 497 24.39 2.68 29.84
CA ALA A 497 23.47 2.01 30.74
C ALA A 497 23.30 0.53 30.35
N VAL A 498 23.98 -0.36 31.06
CA VAL A 498 23.81 -1.82 30.92
C VAL A 498 22.75 -2.31 31.92
N GLN A 499 21.89 -3.21 31.46
CA GLN A 499 20.91 -3.94 32.28
C GLN A 499 21.05 -5.44 32.00
N SER A 500 20.96 -6.26 33.04
CA SER A 500 20.81 -7.71 32.90
C SER A 500 19.35 -8.12 33.03
N ASP A 501 19.00 -9.31 32.54
CA ASP A 501 17.79 -10.00 32.99
C ASP A 501 17.87 -10.37 34.50
N ALA A 502 16.75 -10.83 35.04
CA ALA A 502 16.64 -11.26 36.44
C ALA A 502 17.42 -12.56 36.77
N GLU A 503 18.04 -13.18 35.76
CA GLU A 503 18.72 -14.47 35.86
C GLU A 503 20.24 -14.35 35.62
N GLY A 504 20.73 -13.17 35.23
CA GLY A 504 22.14 -12.89 34.93
C GLY A 504 22.65 -13.48 33.61
N LYS A 505 21.75 -13.92 32.73
CA LYS A 505 22.06 -14.67 31.49
C LYS A 505 22.08 -13.79 30.24
N SER A 506 21.34 -12.69 30.26
CA SER A 506 21.11 -11.80 29.12
C SER A 506 21.47 -10.37 29.50
N TYR A 507 22.20 -9.68 28.62
CA TYR A 507 22.65 -8.30 28.81
C TYR A 507 22.14 -7.40 27.67
N GLN A 508 21.61 -6.23 28.01
CA GLN A 508 21.24 -5.19 27.07
C GLN A 508 21.95 -3.89 27.45
N CYS A 509 22.56 -3.22 26.46
CA CYS A 509 23.22 -1.93 26.66
C CYS A 509 22.42 -0.84 25.94
N THR A 510 22.21 0.28 26.61
CA THR A 510 21.67 1.52 26.02
C THR A 510 22.74 2.61 26.08
N LEU A 511 23.08 3.19 24.94
CA LEU A 511 23.95 4.36 24.83
C LEU A 511 23.12 5.62 24.63
N ARG A 512 23.18 6.55 25.58
CA ARG A 512 22.57 7.87 25.41
C ARG A 512 23.58 8.81 24.76
N PHE A 513 23.37 9.12 23.49
CA PHE A 513 24.21 10.06 22.74
C PHE A 513 23.56 11.44 22.68
N THR A 514 24.37 12.50 22.84
CA THR A 514 23.96 13.89 22.59
C THR A 514 25.08 14.63 21.88
N GLY A 515 24.90 14.97 20.60
CA GLY A 515 25.96 15.61 19.81
C GLY A 515 25.64 15.87 18.34
N PRO A 516 26.51 16.62 17.64
CA PRO A 516 26.43 16.84 16.20
C PRO A 516 26.85 15.60 15.40
N ILE A 517 26.03 15.22 14.41
CA ILE A 517 26.33 14.20 13.39
C ILE A 517 26.31 14.87 12.01
N THR A 518 27.37 14.68 11.23
CA THR A 518 27.50 15.23 9.87
C THR A 518 27.41 14.12 8.83
N PHE A 519 26.39 14.19 7.97
CA PHE A 519 26.22 13.29 6.82
C PHE A 519 26.83 13.93 5.57
N TYR A 520 27.60 13.14 4.82
CA TYR A 520 28.30 13.56 3.59
C TYR A 520 27.70 12.87 2.37
N VAL A 521 27.64 13.57 1.23
CA VAL A 521 27.22 12.98 -0.05
C VAL A 521 28.46 12.58 -0.86
N PRO A 522 28.65 11.30 -1.24
CA PRO A 522 29.79 10.87 -2.04
C PRO A 522 29.68 11.29 -3.51
N GLU A 523 28.46 11.50 -4.02
CA GLU A 523 28.21 12.01 -5.37
C GLU A 523 28.17 13.54 -5.41
N GLY A 524 28.99 14.13 -6.27
CA GLY A 524 29.05 15.58 -6.46
C GLY A 524 28.03 16.10 -7.47
N SER A 525 27.45 17.27 -7.20
CA SER A 525 26.40 17.87 -8.02
C SER A 525 26.88 19.08 -8.81
N SER A 526 26.31 19.33 -10.00
CA SER A 526 26.54 20.57 -10.76
C SER A 526 25.84 21.80 -10.18
N LYS A 527 25.01 21.64 -9.12
CA LYS A 527 24.24 22.74 -8.49
C LYS A 527 24.21 22.61 -6.96
N LYS A 528 24.71 23.62 -6.23
CA LYS A 528 24.68 23.66 -4.73
C LYS A 528 23.32 23.30 -4.12
N LYS A 529 22.20 23.74 -4.74
CA LYS A 529 20.84 23.43 -4.27
C LYS A 529 20.48 21.94 -4.38
N GLN A 530 21.00 21.21 -5.37
CA GLN A 530 20.82 19.75 -5.49
C GLN A 530 21.69 19.02 -4.46
N ALA A 531 22.95 19.45 -4.28
CA ALA A 531 23.84 18.91 -3.24
C ALA A 531 23.20 18.95 -1.84
N TYR A 532 22.53 20.04 -1.46
CA TYR A 532 21.77 20.13 -0.20
C TYR A 532 20.58 19.16 -0.11
N GLN A 533 19.84 18.95 -1.21
CA GLN A 533 18.73 17.99 -1.23
C GLN A 533 19.21 16.54 -1.16
N GLN A 534 20.36 16.23 -1.79
CA GLN A 534 21.03 14.93 -1.66
C GLN A 534 21.51 14.71 -0.21
N ALA A 535 22.15 15.72 0.42
CA ALA A 535 22.59 15.63 1.82
C ALA A 535 21.41 15.41 2.78
N ALA A 536 20.32 16.15 2.61
CA ALA A 536 19.11 15.96 3.39
C ALA A 536 18.47 14.58 3.19
N LYS A 537 18.49 14.03 1.96
CA LYS A 537 18.01 12.67 1.66
C LYS A 537 18.83 11.61 2.39
N VAL A 538 20.16 11.70 2.33
CA VAL A 538 21.07 10.75 3.01
C VAL A 538 20.85 10.78 4.53
N ALA A 539 20.75 11.97 5.12
CA ALA A 539 20.44 12.12 6.55
C ALA A 539 19.09 11.50 6.92
N LEU A 540 18.00 11.77 6.17
CA LEU A 540 16.69 11.16 6.40
C LEU A 540 16.72 9.63 6.31
N GLN A 541 17.48 9.07 5.35
CA GLN A 541 17.62 7.62 5.19
C GLN A 541 18.37 7.00 6.38
N ARG A 542 19.53 7.54 6.77
CA ARG A 542 20.32 7.02 7.91
C ARG A 542 19.62 7.19 9.25
N LEU A 543 18.87 8.28 9.43
CA LEU A 543 18.14 8.56 10.66
C LEU A 543 16.79 7.82 10.75
N SER A 544 16.34 7.15 9.70
CA SER A 544 15.00 6.53 9.65
C SER A 544 14.72 5.57 10.81
N GLY A 545 15.67 4.67 11.11
CA GLY A 545 15.57 3.71 12.22
C GLY A 545 15.75 4.32 13.62
N VAL A 546 16.29 5.54 13.73
CA VAL A 546 16.50 6.26 15.00
C VAL A 546 15.34 7.21 15.30
N LEU A 547 14.73 7.79 14.25
CA LEU A 547 13.63 8.76 14.35
C LEU A 547 12.24 8.13 14.13
N GLY A 548 12.16 6.83 13.81
CA GLY A 548 10.91 6.10 13.59
C GLY A 548 10.21 6.43 12.26
N ILE A 549 10.96 6.82 11.23
CA ILE A 549 10.43 7.37 9.98
C ILE A 549 10.08 6.24 8.99
N LYS A 550 8.84 6.24 8.48
CA LYS A 550 8.47 5.49 7.26
C LYS A 550 8.89 6.25 6.01
N GLU A 551 9.23 5.51 4.96
CA GLU A 551 9.94 5.99 3.76
C GLU A 551 9.37 7.30 3.14
N VAL A 552 10.27 8.27 2.89
CA VAL A 552 9.91 9.62 2.46
C VAL A 552 9.90 9.75 0.93
N VAL A 553 8.72 9.63 0.34
CA VAL A 553 8.48 9.86 -1.09
C VAL A 553 8.15 11.34 -1.34
N GLY A 554 9.13 12.16 -1.72
CA GLY A 554 8.91 13.57 -2.08
C GLY A 554 10.18 14.39 -2.30
N GLY A 555 10.18 15.26 -3.32
CA GLY A 555 11.37 16.00 -3.78
C GLY A 555 11.83 17.22 -2.96
N ASN A 556 11.56 17.28 -1.65
CA ASN A 556 12.00 18.40 -0.79
C ASN A 556 12.51 17.95 0.59
N TYR A 557 13.43 17.00 0.59
CA TYR A 557 14.08 16.42 1.77
C TYR A 557 14.59 17.47 2.79
N VAL A 558 15.04 18.65 2.33
CA VAL A 558 15.52 19.73 3.21
C VAL A 558 14.43 20.24 4.18
N SER A 559 13.17 20.38 3.76
CA SER A 559 12.10 20.79 4.69
C SER A 559 11.69 19.64 5.61
N THR A 560 11.58 18.41 5.08
CA THR A 560 11.19 17.22 5.85
C THR A 560 12.18 16.92 6.97
N LEU A 561 13.50 17.00 6.72
CA LEU A 561 14.52 16.82 7.75
C LEU A 561 14.40 17.88 8.86
N LYS A 562 14.18 19.15 8.48
CA LYS A 562 13.99 20.24 9.43
C LYS A 562 12.75 20.04 10.31
N GLU A 563 11.60 19.73 9.70
CA GLU A 563 10.33 19.55 10.41
C GLU A 563 10.37 18.38 11.39
N LEU A 564 11.08 17.29 11.06
CA LEU A 564 11.23 16.13 11.95
C LEU A 564 12.18 16.40 13.13
N LEU A 565 13.27 17.14 12.92
CA LEU A 565 14.16 17.57 14.02
C LEU A 565 13.49 18.57 14.96
N GLU A 566 12.70 19.51 14.42
CA GLU A 566 11.88 20.44 15.21
C GLU A 566 10.77 19.71 15.99
N ALA A 567 10.28 18.56 15.50
CA ALA A 567 9.26 17.76 16.17
C ALA A 567 9.79 16.91 17.34
N GLN A 568 10.98 16.30 17.22
CA GLN A 568 11.58 15.55 18.34
C GLN A 568 12.22 16.44 19.40
N THR A 569 12.87 17.53 18.99
CA THR A 569 13.67 18.38 19.89
C THR A 569 13.37 19.86 19.69
N PRO A 570 12.28 20.40 20.29
CA PRO A 570 11.80 21.77 20.07
C PRO A 570 12.71 22.93 20.55
N GLN A 571 13.94 22.63 20.99
CA GLN A 571 14.93 23.61 21.47
C GLN A 571 16.32 23.41 20.86
N LEU A 572 16.50 22.51 19.88
CA LEU A 572 17.79 22.28 19.22
C LEU A 572 18.01 23.18 18.01
N ASP A 573 19.28 23.37 17.66
CA ASP A 573 19.68 24.16 16.49
C ASP A 573 19.25 23.53 15.16
N LYS A 574 19.03 24.39 14.17
CA LYS A 574 18.58 24.02 12.83
C LYS A 574 19.66 23.21 12.09
N PRO A 575 19.28 22.24 11.22
CA PRO A 575 20.24 21.49 10.42
C PRO A 575 21.12 22.45 9.60
N ALA A 576 22.44 22.35 9.82
CA ALA A 576 23.44 23.20 9.17
C ALA A 576 23.94 22.51 7.89
N TYR A 577 23.89 23.21 6.76
CA TYR A 577 24.29 22.68 5.46
C TYR A 577 25.56 23.36 4.95
N ASP A 578 26.47 22.58 4.38
CA ASP A 578 27.70 23.10 3.76
C ASP A 578 27.95 22.45 2.39
N VAL A 579 28.77 23.11 1.56
CA VAL A 579 29.19 22.63 0.24
C VAL A 579 30.69 22.85 0.05
N THR A 580 31.43 21.76 -0.05
CA THR A 580 32.82 21.81 -0.52
C THR A 580 32.89 21.83 -2.05
N ASP A 581 33.87 22.58 -2.56
CA ASP A 581 34.19 22.71 -3.98
C ASP A 581 35.63 22.23 -4.17
N ARG A 582 35.83 21.12 -4.90
CA ARG A 582 37.16 20.52 -5.12
C ARG A 582 37.68 20.82 -6.53
N GLY A 583 38.15 22.05 -6.72
CA GLY A 583 39.16 22.32 -7.74
C GLY A 583 40.42 21.50 -7.47
N MET A 584 41.00 20.90 -8.51
CA MET A 584 42.11 19.94 -8.34
C MET A 584 43.43 20.64 -7.98
N GLY A 585 44.03 20.22 -6.87
CA GLY A 585 45.42 20.50 -6.49
C GLY A 585 45.95 19.34 -5.66
N ALA A 586 46.91 18.59 -6.21
CA ALA A 586 47.47 17.40 -5.57
C ALA A 586 48.75 17.72 -4.78
N GLY A 587 48.93 17.04 -3.65
CA GLY A 587 50.12 17.13 -2.80
C GLY A 587 50.26 15.86 -1.97
N GLU A 588 51.10 14.95 -2.43
CA GLU A 588 51.41 13.68 -1.76
C GLU A 588 52.43 13.92 -0.64
N VAL A 589 52.15 13.44 0.57
CA VAL A 589 53.13 13.34 1.67
C VAL A 589 52.95 12.00 2.36
N THR A 590 54.05 11.29 2.57
CA THR A 590 54.12 9.92 3.08
C THR A 590 54.32 9.84 4.60
N GLU A 591 54.22 8.63 5.15
CA GLU A 591 54.43 8.37 6.59
C GLU A 591 55.82 8.79 7.08
N ARG A 592 55.90 9.36 8.30
CA ARG A 592 56.64 8.79 9.46
C ARG A 592 56.66 9.68 10.71
N GLY A 593 56.19 9.11 11.82
CA GLY A 593 57.08 8.78 12.94
C GLY A 593 57.55 9.85 13.94
N VAL A 594 57.05 9.70 15.17
CA VAL A 594 57.77 9.86 16.46
C VAL A 594 58.14 11.28 16.96
N GLY A 595 57.42 11.71 18.01
CA GLY A 595 58.06 12.05 19.30
C GLY A 595 58.02 13.51 19.79
N GLY A 596 58.01 13.67 21.13
CA GLY A 596 58.46 14.90 21.82
C GLY A 596 57.38 15.78 22.48
N GLY A 597 56.94 15.40 23.69
CA GLY A 597 55.99 16.16 24.51
C GLY A 597 56.51 17.44 25.18
N VAL A 598 55.95 17.74 26.36
CA VAL A 598 56.17 18.95 27.22
C VAL A 598 55.46 20.22 26.75
N GLY A 599 54.30 20.51 27.34
CA GLY A 599 53.63 21.82 27.23
C GLY A 599 54.00 22.82 28.33
N LYS A 600 53.45 24.03 28.29
CA LYS A 600 53.53 25.02 29.39
C LYS A 600 52.49 26.15 29.29
N LYS A 601 51.72 26.31 30.39
CA LYS A 601 51.18 27.55 30.99
C LYS A 601 50.36 28.53 30.11
N GLU A 602 49.09 28.80 30.45
CA GLU A 602 48.58 29.53 31.64
C GLU A 602 49.00 31.01 31.71
N LYS A 603 48.03 31.92 31.46
CA LYS A 603 47.65 33.13 32.23
C LYS A 603 46.92 34.14 31.32
N GLY A 604 45.98 34.98 31.78
CA GLY A 604 45.30 34.99 33.09
C GLY A 604 45.07 36.40 33.69
N VAL A 605 43.79 36.78 33.79
CA VAL A 605 43.18 37.75 34.75
C VAL A 605 43.34 39.27 34.55
N GLY A 606 42.19 39.96 34.48
CA GLY A 606 41.92 41.30 35.05
C GLY A 606 41.99 42.53 34.12
N SER A 607 41.36 43.69 34.43
CA SER A 607 40.23 43.98 35.35
C SER A 607 39.75 45.45 35.23
N SER A 608 38.55 45.74 35.79
CA SER A 608 38.06 47.05 36.32
C SER A 608 38.04 48.33 35.45
N GLU A 609 36.80 48.79 35.16
CA GLU A 609 36.19 50.11 35.47
C GLU A 609 36.93 51.46 35.24
N GLY A 610 36.16 52.45 34.74
CA GLY A 610 36.51 53.88 34.67
C GLY A 610 35.33 54.75 34.19
N GLU A 611 35.19 55.98 34.71
CA GLU A 611 33.98 56.82 34.60
C GLU A 611 34.07 57.94 33.53
N GLY A 612 32.94 58.58 33.19
CA GLY A 612 32.91 59.93 32.59
C GLY A 612 31.83 60.20 31.54
N CYS A 613 31.01 61.24 31.73
CA CYS A 613 29.94 61.69 30.80
C CYS A 613 29.90 63.22 30.70
N PRO A 614 29.29 63.81 29.65
CA PRO A 614 28.40 64.95 29.93
C PRO A 614 27.12 65.06 29.07
N HIS A 615 25.99 65.04 29.77
CA HIS A 615 24.78 65.87 29.62
C HIS A 615 23.79 65.83 28.41
N LEU A 616 22.53 65.59 28.82
CA LEU A 616 21.19 65.84 28.23
C LEU A 616 20.78 67.34 28.36
N PRO A 617 19.56 67.86 27.97
CA PRO A 617 18.22 67.22 27.93
C PRO A 617 17.26 67.80 26.83
N PRO A 618 15.90 67.86 26.96
CA PRO A 618 14.92 67.14 27.82
C PRO A 618 13.71 66.51 27.06
N ALA A 619 12.78 65.90 27.80
CA ALA A 619 11.39 65.67 27.39
C ALA A 619 10.41 65.89 28.58
N PRO A 620 9.14 66.33 28.36
CA PRO A 620 8.06 66.29 29.35
C PRO A 620 7.10 65.11 29.08
N MET A 621 6.67 64.28 30.05
CA MET A 621 5.99 64.50 31.35
C MET A 621 4.45 64.54 31.27
N ILE A 622 3.82 63.81 32.21
CA ILE A 622 2.38 63.56 32.36
C ILE A 622 1.87 64.26 33.64
N PRO A 623 0.60 64.71 33.68
CA PRO A 623 -0.15 64.77 34.93
C PRO A 623 -1.43 63.91 34.92
N SER A 624 -1.99 63.63 36.11
CA SER A 624 -3.16 62.77 36.35
C SER A 624 -4.22 63.50 37.22
N VAL A 625 -5.17 62.75 37.80
CA VAL A 625 -6.25 63.12 38.77
C VAL A 625 -7.69 63.21 38.18
N GLN A 626 -8.66 62.80 39.00
CA GLN A 626 -10.12 62.64 38.78
C GLN A 626 -10.89 63.67 39.67
N PRO A 627 -12.24 63.60 39.91
CA PRO A 627 -13.40 63.01 39.22
C PRO A 627 -14.32 64.19 38.75
N PRO A 628 -15.66 64.29 38.97
CA PRO A 628 -16.81 63.35 39.05
C PRO A 628 -17.87 63.68 37.93
N GLU A 629 -19.20 63.52 37.97
CA GLU A 629 -20.19 63.03 38.97
C GLU A 629 -21.50 62.46 38.36
N SER A 630 -22.38 62.00 39.26
CA SER A 630 -23.79 61.55 39.22
C SER A 630 -24.81 61.91 38.10
N GLN A 631 -25.56 60.85 37.72
CA GLN A 631 -27.05 60.72 37.67
C GLN A 631 -27.86 61.61 36.68
N VAL A 632 -28.93 61.15 36.02
CA VAL A 632 -30.26 60.74 36.55
C VAL A 632 -31.07 59.99 35.46
N VAL A 633 -32.05 59.16 35.86
CA VAL A 633 -33.05 58.50 34.97
C VAL A 633 -34.47 59.00 35.28
N PRO A 634 -35.28 59.37 34.27
CA PRO A 634 -36.72 58.99 34.25
C PRO A 634 -37.17 58.45 32.86
N VAL A 635 -37.88 57.31 32.75
CA VAL A 635 -39.36 57.11 32.86
C VAL A 635 -40.17 57.43 31.58
N SER A 636 -40.39 56.38 30.78
CA SER A 636 -41.70 55.76 30.40
C SER A 636 -42.88 56.53 29.75
N LEU A 637 -43.49 55.81 28.78
CA LEU A 637 -44.92 55.68 28.41
C LEU A 637 -45.66 56.66 27.47
N MET A 638 -46.62 56.04 26.74
CA MET A 638 -47.73 56.56 25.91
C MET A 638 -47.37 57.26 24.59
N GLU A 639 -47.82 56.79 23.42
CA GLU A 639 -49.21 56.68 22.85
C GLU A 639 -49.75 58.03 22.32
N THR A 640 -50.55 58.16 21.25
CA THR A 640 -50.91 57.39 20.02
C THR A 640 -51.67 58.39 19.08
N LEU A 641 -52.20 57.96 17.93
CA LEU A 641 -53.23 58.64 17.09
C LEU A 641 -52.70 59.79 16.19
N VAL A 642 -53.27 60.14 15.03
CA VAL A 642 -54.32 59.60 14.11
C VAL A 642 -54.11 60.32 12.74
N THR A 643 -54.36 59.79 11.53
CA THR A 643 -55.59 59.66 10.67
C THR A 643 -55.06 59.27 9.26
N MET A 644 -55.78 58.71 8.27
CA MET A 644 -57.03 57.93 8.19
C MET A 644 -57.06 57.14 6.86
N ASP A 645 -57.85 56.07 6.79
CA ASP A 645 -58.21 55.31 5.57
C ASP A 645 -59.26 56.07 4.73
N PRO A 646 -59.49 55.74 3.43
CA PRO A 646 -60.71 54.95 3.14
C PRO A 646 -60.73 54.06 1.86
N MET A 647 -61.52 52.97 1.97
CA MET A 647 -62.31 52.30 0.90
C MET A 647 -61.51 51.60 -0.25
N ALA A 648 -61.51 50.28 -0.45
CA ALA A 648 -62.54 49.22 -0.40
C ALA A 648 -63.45 49.06 -1.64
N THR A 649 -63.49 47.84 -2.19
CA THR A 649 -64.54 47.27 -3.05
C THR A 649 -64.60 45.76 -2.77
N LYS A 650 -65.78 45.14 -2.89
CA LYS A 650 -66.11 43.86 -2.19
C LYS A 650 -67.23 43.10 -2.93
N VAL A 651 -67.43 41.81 -2.59
CA VAL A 651 -68.59 40.93 -2.88
C VAL A 651 -68.89 40.60 -4.37
N THR A 652 -69.52 39.50 -4.81
CA THR A 652 -70.01 38.20 -4.25
C THR A 652 -69.97 37.14 -5.39
N MET A 653 -70.11 35.80 -5.25
CA MET A 653 -71.28 34.92 -4.93
C MET A 653 -70.84 33.44 -5.15
N VAL A 654 -71.52 32.34 -4.76
CA VAL A 654 -72.48 31.92 -3.70
C VAL A 654 -72.47 30.36 -3.70
N ALA A 655 -72.98 29.70 -2.64
CA ALA A 655 -72.86 28.24 -2.41
C ALA A 655 -74.12 27.40 -2.80
N MET A 656 -74.24 26.17 -2.24
CA MET A 656 -75.41 25.23 -2.19
C MET A 656 -75.45 24.07 -3.25
N HIS A 657 -75.97 22.85 -3.01
CA HIS A 657 -76.59 22.19 -1.82
C HIS A 657 -76.63 20.62 -1.92
N THR A 658 -76.34 19.86 -0.83
CA THR A 658 -76.87 18.50 -0.41
C THR A 658 -76.87 17.27 -1.41
N THR A 659 -77.18 15.97 -1.11
CA THR A 659 -77.76 15.21 0.05
C THR A 659 -77.42 13.67 0.01
N VAL A 660 -77.20 13.03 1.17
CA VAL A 660 -77.77 11.76 1.77
C VAL A 660 -78.58 10.81 0.81
N PRO A 661 -78.51 9.43 0.83
CA PRO A 661 -79.02 8.61 1.97
C PRO A 661 -78.68 7.10 2.22
N ILE A 662 -79.03 6.64 3.46
CA ILE A 662 -79.71 5.37 3.88
C ILE A 662 -78.94 4.05 4.31
N ASN A 663 -78.93 3.82 5.64
CA ASN A 663 -79.32 2.62 6.45
C ASN A 663 -78.49 1.30 6.70
N THR A 664 -78.36 0.98 8.02
CA THR A 664 -78.54 -0.34 8.74
C THR A 664 -77.61 -1.56 8.46
N THR A 665 -77.30 -2.53 9.36
CA THR A 665 -77.47 -2.77 10.84
C THR A 665 -76.68 -4.03 11.30
N ILE A 666 -76.20 -4.07 12.57
CA ILE A 666 -76.11 -5.27 13.48
C ILE A 666 -75.11 -6.40 13.03
N THR A 667 -74.44 -7.25 13.84
CA THR A 667 -74.50 -7.79 15.25
C THR A 667 -73.05 -7.87 15.80
N MET A 668 -72.74 -7.62 17.09
CA MET A 668 -72.56 -8.59 18.21
C MET A 668 -71.43 -9.66 18.01
N GLU A 669 -70.72 -10.16 19.03
CA GLU A 669 -71.13 -10.43 20.43
C GLU A 669 -69.91 -10.58 21.40
N THR A 670 -70.08 -10.21 22.69
CA THR A 670 -69.50 -10.73 23.99
C THR A 670 -68.02 -11.25 24.12
N GLN A 671 -67.38 -11.48 25.27
CA GLN A 671 -67.49 -11.19 26.73
C GLN A 671 -66.06 -11.37 27.33
N GLY A 672 -65.68 -10.92 28.54
CA GLY A 672 -66.37 -10.20 29.60
C GLY A 672 -65.48 -10.12 30.88
N GLY A 673 -65.84 -9.26 31.84
CA GLY A 673 -65.09 -9.01 33.08
C GLY A 673 -63.99 -7.94 32.91
N GLY A 674 -63.96 -6.82 33.64
CA GLY A 674 -64.71 -6.40 34.84
C GLY A 674 -63.76 -6.34 36.03
N ALA A 675 -63.33 -5.16 36.50
CA ALA A 675 -64.09 -4.18 37.32
C ALA A 675 -64.19 -4.62 38.80
N SER A 676 -63.85 -3.83 39.82
CA SER A 676 -63.27 -2.45 39.91
C SER A 676 -62.33 -2.40 41.15
N GLU A 677 -62.19 -1.41 42.05
CA GLU A 677 -62.65 -0.01 42.32
C GLU A 677 -61.70 0.55 43.42
N SER A 678 -61.43 1.85 43.66
CA SER A 678 -61.78 3.12 42.98
C SER A 678 -60.79 4.25 43.39
N ASP A 679 -60.79 5.31 42.57
CA ASP A 679 -60.13 6.63 42.74
C ASP A 679 -60.72 7.44 43.95
N PRO A 680 -60.09 8.53 44.46
CA PRO A 680 -60.07 9.80 43.70
C PRO A 680 -58.83 10.72 43.79
N HIS A 681 -58.48 11.25 42.62
CA HIS A 681 -57.96 12.58 42.22
C HIS A 681 -57.96 13.71 43.30
N GLN A 682 -57.07 14.72 43.26
CA GLN A 682 -56.92 15.67 42.13
C GLN A 682 -55.65 16.58 42.23
N ALA A 683 -55.32 17.25 41.10
CA ALA A 683 -54.48 18.45 40.93
C ALA A 683 -52.93 18.33 40.69
N THR A 684 -52.46 19.24 39.83
CA THR A 684 -51.11 19.49 39.23
C THR A 684 -50.27 20.51 40.05
N PRO A 685 -49.00 20.90 39.69
CA PRO A 685 -48.09 20.52 38.58
C PRO A 685 -46.59 20.26 38.94
N THR A 686 -45.81 19.86 37.92
CA THR A 686 -44.37 20.13 37.59
C THR A 686 -43.30 20.49 38.66
N LEU A 687 -42.24 19.64 38.75
CA LEU A 687 -40.82 19.84 39.19
C LEU A 687 -40.49 20.54 40.54
N PRO A 688 -39.57 19.94 41.33
CA PRO A 688 -38.37 20.69 41.76
C PRO A 688 -37.06 19.84 41.89
N GLU A 689 -36.06 20.41 42.58
CA GLU A 689 -34.62 20.03 42.63
C GLU A 689 -34.22 19.03 43.75
N GLU A 690 -32.90 18.92 44.01
CA GLU A 690 -32.24 17.93 44.88
C GLU A 690 -32.36 18.19 46.40
N SER A 691 -32.26 17.13 47.23
CA SER A 691 -31.12 16.93 48.18
C SER A 691 -31.39 15.92 49.33
N SER A 692 -30.31 15.50 50.02
CA SER A 692 -30.25 14.66 51.23
C SER A 692 -30.46 13.12 51.08
N VAL A 693 -30.02 12.34 52.08
CA VAL A 693 -29.47 10.96 51.93
C VAL A 693 -29.75 10.06 53.16
N SER A 694 -29.72 8.73 52.96
CA SER A 694 -29.71 7.62 53.96
C SER A 694 -31.10 7.12 54.42
N SER A 695 -31.40 5.82 54.56
CA SER A 695 -30.73 4.53 54.20
C SER A 695 -31.82 3.56 53.62
N ASP A 696 -31.57 2.45 52.92
CA ASP A 696 -30.67 1.31 53.22
C ASP A 696 -29.89 0.79 52.00
N GLY A 697 -28.62 0.47 52.21
CA GLY A 697 -27.69 0.09 51.14
C GLY A 697 -27.71 -1.40 50.77
N ARG A 698 -28.35 -1.74 49.65
CA ARG A 698 -28.00 -2.93 48.83
C ARG A 698 -27.67 -2.48 47.41
N GLY A 699 -26.38 -2.41 47.09
CA GLY A 699 -25.91 -2.11 45.74
C GLY A 699 -26.24 -3.24 44.76
N PHE A 700 -26.38 -2.89 43.48
CA PHE A 700 -26.65 -3.82 42.40
C PHE A 700 -25.40 -4.65 42.09
N VAL A 701 -25.57 -5.97 41.95
CA VAL A 701 -24.54 -6.88 41.42
C VAL A 701 -25.07 -7.47 40.12
N MET A 702 -24.40 -7.16 39.01
CA MET A 702 -24.77 -7.61 37.68
C MET A 702 -23.73 -8.61 37.20
N CYS A 703 -24.15 -9.58 36.38
CA CYS A 703 -23.23 -10.38 35.60
C CYS A 703 -23.46 -10.17 34.09
N VAL A 704 -22.43 -10.41 33.30
CA VAL A 704 -22.47 -10.46 31.84
C VAL A 704 -22.04 -11.84 31.38
N ALA A 705 -22.90 -12.50 30.62
CA ALA A 705 -22.63 -13.77 29.97
C ALA A 705 -22.21 -13.51 28.52
N VAL A 706 -21.10 -14.11 28.09
CA VAL A 706 -20.53 -13.92 26.75
C VAL A 706 -20.16 -15.27 26.15
N ARG A 707 -20.61 -15.55 24.93
CA ARG A 707 -20.21 -16.76 24.21
C ARG A 707 -18.88 -16.53 23.51
N VAL A 708 -17.97 -17.48 23.64
CA VAL A 708 -16.64 -17.47 23.02
C VAL A 708 -16.41 -18.78 22.31
N GLN A 709 -15.89 -18.71 21.08
CA GLN A 709 -15.33 -19.83 20.35
C GLN A 709 -14.00 -19.38 19.72
N LYS A 710 -12.88 -19.87 20.27
CA LYS A 710 -11.53 -19.43 19.87
C LYS A 710 -10.51 -20.55 20.07
N ASP A 711 -9.76 -20.85 19.02
CA ASP A 711 -8.52 -21.62 19.10
C ASP A 711 -7.37 -20.65 19.39
N LEU A 712 -6.53 -21.00 20.37
CA LEU A 712 -5.35 -20.22 20.74
C LEU A 712 -4.14 -20.60 19.88
N ALA A 713 -3.04 -19.86 20.02
CA ALA A 713 -1.79 -20.22 19.36
C ALA A 713 -1.30 -21.60 19.87
N PRO A 714 -0.80 -22.48 18.98
CA PRO A 714 -0.15 -23.72 19.39
C PRO A 714 1.20 -23.43 20.05
N HIS A 715 1.53 -24.17 21.09
CA HIS A 715 2.84 -24.14 21.76
C HIS A 715 3.57 -25.46 21.57
N GLU A 716 4.88 -25.40 21.28
CA GLU A 716 5.73 -26.57 21.04
C GLU A 716 6.83 -26.71 22.09
N ALA A 717 7.07 -27.94 22.54
CA ALA A 717 8.15 -28.28 23.47
C ALA A 717 8.67 -29.72 23.26
N SER A 718 9.71 -30.09 24.02
CA SER A 718 10.37 -31.40 23.95
C SER A 718 9.50 -32.52 24.54
N THR A 719 8.60 -32.21 25.47
CA THR A 719 7.66 -33.15 26.10
C THR A 719 6.21 -32.69 25.95
N PRO A 720 5.23 -33.62 26.03
CA PRO A 720 3.80 -33.25 26.06
C PRO A 720 3.47 -32.31 27.22
N GLU A 721 4.06 -32.56 28.38
CA GLU A 721 3.81 -31.83 29.62
C GLU A 721 4.30 -30.38 29.54
N GLU A 722 5.52 -30.14 29.00
CA GLU A 722 6.04 -28.79 28.77
C GLU A 722 5.19 -28.01 27.75
N ALA A 723 4.77 -28.65 26.65
CA ALA A 723 3.98 -28.01 25.60
C ALA A 723 2.59 -27.60 26.12
N LEU A 724 1.98 -28.48 26.92
CA LEU A 724 0.69 -28.24 27.57
C LEU A 724 0.80 -27.16 28.66
N GLN A 725 1.87 -27.21 29.46
CA GLN A 725 2.18 -26.21 30.47
C GLN A 725 2.39 -24.83 29.84
N ALA A 726 3.16 -24.72 28.76
CA ALA A 726 3.39 -23.47 28.03
C ALA A 726 2.07 -22.89 27.48
N ALA A 727 1.19 -23.73 26.92
CA ALA A 727 -0.13 -23.31 26.45
C ALA A 727 -1.03 -22.81 27.60
N TYR A 728 -0.98 -23.45 28.78
CA TYR A 728 -1.71 -22.97 29.96
C TYR A 728 -1.11 -21.70 30.58
N CYS A 729 0.21 -21.51 30.55
CA CYS A 729 0.87 -20.26 30.95
C CYS A 729 0.44 -19.10 30.03
N SER A 730 0.45 -19.34 28.71
CA SER A 730 0.00 -18.39 27.69
C SER A 730 -1.46 -17.98 27.88
N LEU A 731 -2.35 -18.94 28.16
CA LEU A 731 -3.75 -18.67 28.48
C LEU A 731 -3.93 -17.92 29.82
N LEU A 732 -3.13 -18.24 30.85
CA LEU A 732 -3.17 -17.54 32.14
C LEU A 732 -2.81 -16.05 31.98
N GLN A 733 -1.75 -15.76 31.20
CA GLN A 733 -1.37 -14.39 30.84
C GLN A 733 -2.44 -13.70 29.99
N GLY A 734 -2.98 -14.39 28.97
CA GLY A 734 -4.03 -13.86 28.10
C GLY A 734 -5.32 -13.49 28.85
N LEU A 735 -5.66 -14.25 29.90
CA LEU A 735 -6.79 -14.01 30.81
C LEU A 735 -6.51 -12.94 31.87
N SER A 736 -5.28 -12.41 31.97
CA SER A 736 -4.86 -11.49 33.03
C SER A 736 -5.16 -12.03 34.45
N LEU A 737 -4.83 -13.29 34.70
CA LEU A 737 -4.92 -13.91 36.02
C LEU A 737 -3.60 -13.77 36.78
N ASP A 738 -3.68 -13.79 38.12
CA ASP A 738 -2.49 -13.80 38.97
C ASP A 738 -1.70 -15.11 38.79
N PRO A 739 -0.35 -15.07 38.78
CA PRO A 739 0.47 -16.27 38.69
C PRO A 739 0.28 -17.17 39.93
N PRO A 740 0.32 -18.51 39.78
CA PRO A 740 0.14 -19.43 40.89
C PRO A 740 1.30 -19.33 41.90
N PRO A 741 1.07 -19.64 43.19
CA PRO A 741 2.11 -19.67 44.21
C PRO A 741 3.11 -20.84 44.05
N THR A 742 2.96 -21.67 43.02
CA THR A 742 3.83 -22.82 42.72
C THR A 742 3.87 -23.02 41.20
N ALA A 743 5.06 -23.15 40.63
CA ALA A 743 5.22 -23.45 39.20
C ALA A 743 4.58 -24.82 38.87
N GLY A 744 3.86 -24.91 37.74
CA GLY A 744 3.00 -26.03 37.39
C GLY A 744 1.54 -25.88 37.88
N GLY A 745 1.23 -24.85 38.67
CA GLY A 745 -0.13 -24.54 39.12
C GLY A 745 -1.00 -23.82 38.08
N GLU A 746 -0.44 -23.39 36.95
CA GLU A 746 -1.06 -22.50 35.96
C GLU A 746 -2.31 -23.14 35.36
N LYS A 747 -2.23 -24.43 35.00
CA LYS A 747 -3.39 -25.23 34.55
C LYS A 747 -4.52 -25.22 35.59
N GLN A 748 -4.18 -25.38 36.88
CA GLN A 748 -5.17 -25.40 37.96
C GLN A 748 -5.82 -24.02 38.19
N SER A 749 -5.04 -22.93 38.11
CA SER A 749 -5.56 -21.55 38.18
C SER A 749 -6.52 -21.24 37.03
N VAL A 750 -6.19 -21.65 35.81
CA VAL A 750 -7.06 -21.48 34.63
C VAL A 750 -8.35 -22.32 34.78
N LEU A 751 -8.25 -23.60 35.15
CA LEU A 751 -9.42 -24.45 35.35
C LEU A 751 -10.36 -23.92 36.46
N GLU A 752 -9.79 -23.39 37.56
CA GLU A 752 -10.55 -22.73 38.63
C GLU A 752 -11.24 -21.45 38.14
N PHE A 753 -10.61 -20.66 37.26
CA PHE A 753 -11.24 -19.52 36.62
C PHE A 753 -12.44 -19.94 35.73
N PHE A 754 -12.26 -20.93 34.84
CA PHE A 754 -13.36 -21.40 33.98
C PHE A 754 -14.54 -21.95 34.80
N ARG A 755 -14.25 -22.66 35.89
CA ARG A 755 -15.23 -23.15 36.87
C ARG A 755 -16.00 -22.00 37.54
N ARG A 756 -15.32 -20.91 37.95
CA ARG A 756 -15.96 -19.71 38.51
C ARG A 756 -16.82 -18.96 37.48
N ALA A 757 -16.37 -18.92 36.23
CA ALA A 757 -17.08 -18.32 35.11
C ALA A 757 -18.24 -19.18 34.58
N LYS A 758 -18.52 -20.35 35.19
CA LYS A 758 -19.57 -21.32 34.83
C LYS A 758 -19.44 -21.90 33.41
N CYS A 759 -18.22 -21.92 32.88
CA CYS A 759 -17.91 -22.47 31.57
C CYS A 759 -17.25 -23.86 31.70
N GLY A 760 -17.27 -24.65 30.61
CA GLY A 760 -16.46 -25.85 30.51
C GLY A 760 -14.96 -25.52 30.48
N PRO A 761 -14.07 -26.47 30.81
CA PRO A 761 -12.64 -26.26 30.70
C PRO A 761 -12.22 -26.06 29.22
N PRO A 762 -11.06 -25.44 28.95
CA PRO A 762 -10.45 -25.44 27.62
C PRO A 762 -10.28 -26.87 27.10
N VAL A 763 -10.56 -27.09 25.81
CA VAL A 763 -10.30 -28.36 25.14
C VAL A 763 -8.82 -28.42 24.77
N GLU A 764 -8.15 -29.48 25.20
CA GLU A 764 -6.72 -29.74 24.99
C GLU A 764 -6.52 -30.56 23.72
N ASP A 765 -5.86 -30.00 22.70
CA ASP A 765 -5.51 -30.67 21.45
C ASP A 765 -3.98 -30.73 21.32
N CYS A 766 -3.40 -31.84 21.81
CA CYS A 766 -1.96 -32.09 21.82
C CYS A 766 -1.59 -33.17 20.80
N VAL A 767 -0.72 -32.82 19.86
CA VAL A 767 -0.23 -33.71 18.80
C VAL A 767 1.29 -33.77 18.78
N THR A 768 1.87 -34.95 18.61
CA THR A 768 3.31 -35.08 18.32
C THR A 768 3.57 -34.62 16.89
N THR A 769 4.53 -33.71 16.70
CA THR A 769 4.94 -33.21 15.40
C THR A 769 5.86 -34.21 14.68
N MET A 770 6.06 -34.03 13.37
CA MET A 770 7.00 -34.82 12.58
C MET A 770 8.46 -34.68 13.06
N GLU A 771 8.79 -33.64 13.83
CA GLU A 771 10.12 -33.39 14.39
C GLU A 771 10.36 -34.09 15.74
N GLY A 772 9.36 -34.82 16.27
CA GLY A 772 9.43 -35.46 17.59
C GLY A 772 9.18 -34.52 18.77
N LYS A 773 8.91 -33.23 18.52
CA LYS A 773 8.38 -32.28 19.52
C LYS A 773 6.89 -32.52 19.73
N HIS A 774 6.35 -32.10 20.86
CA HIS A 774 4.91 -32.10 21.11
C HIS A 774 4.33 -30.70 20.97
N ARG A 775 3.20 -30.59 20.26
CA ARG A 775 2.50 -29.34 19.97
C ARG A 775 1.12 -29.36 20.61
N CYS A 776 0.89 -28.52 21.62
CA CYS A 776 -0.39 -28.40 22.31
C CYS A 776 -1.11 -27.11 21.93
N THR A 777 -2.39 -27.24 21.62
CA THR A 777 -3.32 -26.15 21.28
C THR A 777 -4.46 -26.18 22.29
N LEU A 778 -4.81 -25.03 22.86
CA LEU A 778 -6.00 -24.91 23.71
C LEU A 778 -7.13 -24.25 22.92
N ARG A 779 -8.32 -24.84 22.99
CA ARG A 779 -9.54 -24.34 22.36
C ARG A 779 -10.56 -23.95 23.43
N ILE A 780 -11.04 -22.71 23.39
CA ILE A 780 -12.09 -22.21 24.26
C ILE A 780 -13.41 -22.28 23.51
N VAL A 781 -14.39 -23.05 24.02
CA VAL A 781 -15.77 -23.06 23.52
C VAL A 781 -16.73 -23.02 24.70
N GLY A 782 -17.60 -22.01 24.76
CA GLY A 782 -18.69 -21.98 25.74
C GLY A 782 -19.20 -20.57 26.07
N GLU A 783 -19.98 -20.48 27.13
CA GLU A 783 -20.49 -19.22 27.69
C GLU A 783 -19.76 -18.91 28.99
N LEU A 784 -19.06 -17.76 29.04
CA LEU A 784 -18.31 -17.27 30.19
C LEU A 784 -19.12 -16.19 30.90
N THR A 785 -19.32 -16.34 32.22
CA THR A 785 -20.08 -15.40 33.05
C THR A 785 -19.16 -14.58 33.95
N PHE A 786 -19.03 -13.28 33.65
CA PHE A 786 -18.27 -12.32 34.45
C PHE A 786 -19.20 -11.53 35.37
N HIS A 787 -18.77 -11.23 36.60
CA HIS A 787 -19.60 -10.55 37.60
C HIS A 787 -18.99 -9.18 37.93
N SER A 788 -19.82 -8.18 38.27
CA SER A 788 -19.32 -6.90 38.76
C SER A 788 -18.58 -7.10 40.09
N THR A 789 -17.30 -6.69 40.14
CA THR A 789 -16.41 -6.86 41.30
C THR A 789 -16.89 -6.16 42.57
N GLU A 790 -17.68 -5.10 42.41
CA GLU A 790 -18.27 -4.29 43.48
C GLU A 790 -19.78 -4.10 43.26
N ALA A 791 -20.52 -3.89 44.34
CA ALA A 791 -21.96 -3.65 44.31
C ALA A 791 -22.25 -2.14 44.09
N ALA A 792 -22.63 -1.77 42.87
CA ALA A 792 -22.77 -0.35 42.49
C ALA A 792 -24.13 0.25 42.90
N PRO A 793 -24.24 1.56 43.19
CA PRO A 793 -25.49 2.19 43.59
C PRO A 793 -26.53 2.30 42.46
N LYS A 794 -26.14 2.06 41.19
CA LYS A 794 -27.02 2.10 40.02
C LYS A 794 -26.82 0.87 39.15
N LYS A 795 -27.91 0.25 38.67
CA LYS A 795 -27.89 -0.95 37.80
C LYS A 795 -26.94 -0.80 36.61
N GLN A 796 -27.05 0.30 35.86
CA GLN A 796 -26.19 0.59 34.69
C GLN A 796 -24.70 0.63 35.03
N GLN A 797 -24.33 1.08 36.24
CA GLN A 797 -22.94 1.14 36.69
C GLN A 797 -22.41 -0.26 37.03
N ALA A 798 -23.24 -1.13 37.61
CA ALA A 798 -22.89 -2.54 37.81
C ALA A 798 -22.78 -3.30 36.46
N GLU A 799 -23.67 -3.05 35.50
CA GLU A 799 -23.53 -3.58 34.12
C GLU A 799 -22.22 -3.12 33.47
N HIS A 800 -21.83 -1.86 33.67
CA HIS A 800 -20.58 -1.29 33.17
C HIS A 800 -19.34 -1.90 33.84
N CYS A 801 -19.39 -2.21 35.13
CA CYS A 801 -18.31 -2.90 35.84
C CYS A 801 -18.19 -4.37 35.41
N ALA A 802 -19.30 -5.09 35.23
CA ALA A 802 -19.28 -6.45 34.68
C ALA A 802 -18.71 -6.48 33.25
N ALA A 803 -19.05 -5.50 32.41
CA ALA A 803 -18.47 -5.34 31.07
C ALA A 803 -16.96 -5.02 31.10
N LYS A 804 -16.51 -4.20 32.06
CA LYS A 804 -15.08 -3.90 32.27
C LYS A 804 -14.30 -5.16 32.63
N GLU A 805 -14.83 -5.99 33.52
CA GLU A 805 -14.18 -7.22 33.96
C GLU A 805 -14.13 -8.28 32.84
N ALA A 806 -15.22 -8.42 32.07
CA ALA A 806 -15.22 -9.27 30.87
C ALA A 806 -14.18 -8.81 29.83
N LEU A 807 -14.02 -7.49 29.61
CA LEU A 807 -12.95 -6.95 28.77
C LEU A 807 -11.55 -7.23 29.33
N ARG A 808 -11.35 -7.05 30.64
CA ARG A 808 -10.05 -7.30 31.31
C ARG A 808 -9.56 -8.71 31.03
N CYS A 809 -10.44 -9.70 31.15
CA CYS A 809 -10.08 -11.10 30.96
C CYS A 809 -10.08 -11.56 29.50
N LEU A 810 -10.87 -10.96 28.60
CA LEU A 810 -10.98 -11.45 27.21
C LEU A 810 -10.15 -10.66 26.18
N ASN A 811 -9.67 -9.46 26.50
CA ASN A 811 -8.95 -8.65 25.52
C ASN A 811 -7.67 -9.34 25.02
N GLY A 812 -6.84 -9.89 25.92
CA GLY A 812 -5.63 -10.63 25.56
C GLY A 812 -5.95 -11.91 24.78
N VAL A 813 -6.83 -12.76 25.34
CA VAL A 813 -7.26 -14.05 24.75
C VAL A 813 -7.81 -13.91 23.32
N LEU A 814 -8.64 -12.88 23.07
CA LEU A 814 -9.33 -12.74 21.78
C LEU A 814 -8.52 -11.97 20.74
N SER A 815 -7.79 -10.92 21.13
CA SER A 815 -6.98 -10.12 20.20
C SER A 815 -5.60 -10.71 19.90
N GLY A 816 -5.07 -11.56 20.79
CA GLY A 816 -3.69 -12.06 20.72
C GLY A 816 -2.62 -11.06 21.18
N VAL A 817 -3.01 -9.85 21.62
CA VAL A 817 -2.09 -8.81 22.10
C VAL A 817 -2.09 -8.77 23.62
N LEU A 818 -1.01 -9.29 24.22
CA LEU A 818 -0.76 -9.17 25.67
C LEU A 818 -0.43 -7.71 26.04
N GLY A 819 -0.96 -7.23 27.17
CA GLY A 819 -0.64 -5.90 27.71
C GLY A 819 -1.35 -4.70 27.05
N GLY A 820 -2.35 -4.91 26.18
CA GLY A 820 -3.10 -3.82 25.55
C GLY A 820 -3.84 -2.91 26.55
N ASP A 821 -3.45 -1.63 26.63
CA ASP A 821 -3.94 -0.71 27.66
C ASP A 821 -5.45 -0.42 27.57
N ILE A 822 -6.16 -0.75 28.65
CA ILE A 822 -7.59 -0.47 28.84
C ILE A 822 -7.79 0.90 29.53
N GLY A 823 -6.74 1.49 30.12
CA GLY A 823 -6.74 2.76 30.84
C GLY A 823 -7.09 3.97 29.97
N GLY A 824 -6.64 4.01 28.71
CA GLY A 824 -7.02 5.03 27.73
C GLY A 824 -8.49 5.00 27.27
N ALA A 825 -9.36 4.14 27.82
CA ALA A 825 -10.74 3.98 27.37
C ALA A 825 -11.73 4.94 28.06
N GLY A 826 -12.42 5.76 27.26
CA GLY A 826 -13.65 6.44 27.69
C GLY A 826 -14.77 5.46 28.09
N PRO A 827 -15.84 5.94 28.77
CA PRO A 827 -16.78 5.12 29.55
C PRO A 827 -17.82 4.35 28.71
N ASN A 828 -17.37 3.52 27.78
CA ASN A 828 -18.20 2.64 26.96
C ASN A 828 -17.64 1.20 26.89
N TYR A 829 -17.42 0.59 28.06
CA TYR A 829 -16.97 -0.82 28.12
C TYR A 829 -18.01 -1.78 27.50
N LYS A 830 -19.31 -1.47 27.57
CA LYS A 830 -20.37 -2.31 26.97
C LYS A 830 -20.27 -2.38 25.44
N GLY A 831 -19.99 -1.24 24.79
CA GLY A 831 -19.76 -1.17 23.34
C GLY A 831 -18.47 -1.87 22.92
N LYS A 832 -17.35 -1.62 23.62
CA LYS A 832 -16.07 -2.29 23.34
C LYS A 832 -16.14 -3.81 23.53
N LEU A 833 -16.89 -4.31 24.52
CA LEU A 833 -17.11 -5.76 24.70
C LEU A 833 -17.89 -6.36 23.51
N GLN A 834 -18.93 -5.67 23.03
CA GLN A 834 -19.66 -6.10 21.84
C GLN A 834 -18.76 -6.12 20.59
N GLU A 835 -17.90 -5.11 20.42
CA GLU A 835 -16.95 -5.01 19.30
C GLU A 835 -15.91 -6.14 19.32
N LEU A 836 -15.33 -6.44 20.49
CA LEU A 836 -14.36 -7.52 20.67
C LEU A 836 -14.98 -8.90 20.34
N LEU A 837 -16.21 -9.15 20.79
CA LEU A 837 -16.94 -10.39 20.50
C LEU A 837 -17.33 -10.53 19.02
N VAL A 838 -17.66 -9.41 18.34
CA VAL A 838 -17.92 -9.39 16.90
C VAL A 838 -16.65 -9.65 16.09
N LYS A 839 -15.53 -9.01 16.42
CA LYS A 839 -14.27 -9.16 15.68
C LYS A 839 -13.59 -10.52 15.90
N HIS A 840 -13.68 -11.09 17.11
CA HIS A 840 -12.82 -12.21 17.52
C HIS A 840 -13.49 -13.30 18.36
N GLY A 841 -14.72 -13.10 18.86
CA GLY A 841 -15.40 -14.01 19.80
C GLY A 841 -16.49 -14.90 19.22
N GLY A 842 -16.79 -14.80 17.92
CA GLY A 842 -17.86 -15.56 17.26
C GLY A 842 -19.20 -14.83 17.13
N GLY A 843 -19.22 -13.50 17.20
CA GLY A 843 -20.38 -12.68 16.81
C GLY A 843 -21.52 -12.55 17.83
N ALA A 844 -21.48 -13.29 18.94
CA ALA A 844 -22.54 -13.28 19.93
C ALA A 844 -22.69 -11.94 20.67
N LYS A 845 -23.93 -11.60 21.05
CA LYS A 845 -24.26 -10.42 21.85
C LYS A 845 -24.07 -10.71 23.35
N PRO A 846 -23.41 -9.83 24.13
CA PRO A 846 -23.26 -10.02 25.58
C PRO A 846 -24.59 -9.84 26.32
N GLU A 847 -24.99 -10.82 27.13
CA GLU A 847 -26.24 -10.81 27.90
C GLU A 847 -26.01 -10.35 29.35
N TYR A 848 -26.79 -9.39 29.85
CA TYR A 848 -26.63 -8.85 31.21
C TYR A 848 -27.75 -9.34 32.13
N LYS A 849 -27.40 -10.05 33.21
CA LYS A 849 -28.33 -10.75 34.11
C LYS A 849 -28.12 -10.31 35.57
N ASN A 850 -29.19 -10.29 36.36
CA ASN A 850 -29.13 -9.89 37.78
C ASN A 850 -28.63 -11.05 38.65
N THR A 851 -27.78 -10.75 39.64
CA THR A 851 -27.30 -11.75 40.60
C THR A 851 -27.94 -11.49 41.95
N GLU A 852 -28.73 -12.44 42.46
CA GLU A 852 -29.28 -12.33 43.82
C GLU A 852 -28.14 -12.38 44.84
N ALA A 853 -28.12 -11.39 45.74
CA ALA A 853 -26.97 -11.11 46.59
C ALA A 853 -26.84 -12.11 47.76
N ASN A 854 -26.22 -13.27 47.51
CA ASN A 854 -25.79 -14.18 48.57
C ASN A 854 -24.46 -14.89 48.23
N LYS A 855 -23.47 -14.71 49.12
CA LYS A 855 -22.17 -15.43 49.17
C LYS A 855 -21.24 -15.30 47.96
N ILE A 856 -20.55 -14.15 47.87
CA ILE A 856 -19.13 -14.14 47.51
C ILE A 856 -18.37 -13.76 48.79
N ARG A 857 -17.39 -14.58 49.20
CA ARG A 857 -16.58 -14.36 50.41
C ARG A 857 -15.14 -14.12 50.01
N THR A 858 -14.68 -12.89 50.11
CA THR A 858 -13.26 -12.53 49.96
C THR A 858 -12.45 -13.02 51.15
N GLY A 859 -11.16 -13.27 50.95
CA GLY A 859 -10.27 -13.75 52.00
C GLY A 859 -8.84 -13.97 51.50
N ALA A 860 -7.99 -12.96 51.69
CA ALA A 860 -6.54 -13.12 51.66
C ALA A 860 -6.01 -12.93 53.09
N ALA A 861 -5.35 -13.96 53.63
CA ALA A 861 -4.67 -13.94 54.92
C ALA A 861 -3.65 -15.09 54.94
N ALA A 862 -2.51 -14.90 55.62
CA ALA A 862 -1.43 -15.89 55.68
C ALA A 862 -1.00 -16.15 57.13
N SER A 863 -0.70 -17.41 57.48
CA SER A 863 0.35 -17.81 58.46
C SER A 863 0.46 -19.33 58.68
N GLN A 864 1.70 -19.84 58.58
CA GLN A 864 2.38 -20.85 59.42
C GLN A 864 1.79 -22.27 59.69
N MET A 865 2.61 -23.29 59.38
CA MET A 865 2.83 -24.58 60.09
C MET A 865 1.65 -25.60 60.18
N THR A 866 1.81 -26.93 60.34
CA THR A 866 2.97 -27.86 60.55
C THR A 866 2.60 -29.30 60.16
N GLY A 867 3.56 -30.11 59.66
CA GLY A 867 3.47 -31.61 59.61
C GLY A 867 2.41 -32.24 58.69
N GLU A 868 2.30 -33.57 58.52
CA GLU A 868 3.27 -34.68 58.71
C GLU A 868 2.79 -35.97 57.97
N THR A 869 3.72 -36.72 57.34
CA THR A 869 3.70 -38.15 56.90
C THR A 869 2.43 -38.95 56.46
N ALA A 870 2.66 -39.80 55.42
CA ALA A 870 2.07 -41.16 55.19
C ALA A 870 0.60 -41.29 54.70
N ALA A 871 0.11 -42.43 54.17
CA ALA A 871 0.66 -43.53 53.32
C ALA A 871 -0.48 -44.51 52.89
N VAL A 872 -0.24 -45.45 51.95
CA VAL A 872 -1.17 -46.54 51.49
C VAL A 872 -2.38 -45.99 50.68
N GLY A 873 -3.01 -46.61 49.67
CA GLY A 873 -3.00 -47.94 49.02
C GLY A 873 -4.47 -48.40 48.83
N THR A 874 -4.97 -48.95 47.71
CA THR A 874 -4.93 -50.40 47.41
C THR A 874 -5.67 -50.74 46.08
N THR A 875 -4.95 -51.20 45.06
CA THR A 875 -5.12 -52.49 44.33
C THR A 875 -6.50 -53.09 43.92
N LEU A 876 -6.70 -53.31 42.58
CA LEU A 876 -7.56 -54.33 41.88
C LEU A 876 -9.11 -54.17 41.93
N GLN A 877 -9.96 -54.83 41.10
CA GLN A 877 -9.79 -56.04 40.24
C GLN A 877 -10.80 -56.19 39.05
N GLY A 878 -10.40 -56.95 38.00
CA GLY A 878 -11.24 -57.85 37.14
C GLY A 878 -12.17 -57.22 36.09
N ASP A 879 -12.54 -57.84 34.95
CA ASP A 879 -12.21 -59.11 34.24
C ASP A 879 -12.72 -58.99 32.76
N LYS A 880 -12.55 -59.89 31.76
CA LYS A 880 -11.50 -60.85 31.29
C LYS A 880 -12.01 -61.57 29.99
N LEU A 881 -11.13 -62.32 29.27
CA LEU A 881 -11.34 -63.25 28.11
C LEU A 881 -11.13 -62.61 26.70
N SER A 882 -10.31 -63.05 25.71
CA SER A 882 -9.56 -64.31 25.33
C SER A 882 -10.37 -65.35 24.51
N VAL A 883 -9.90 -66.08 23.48
CA VAL A 883 -8.56 -66.37 22.84
C VAL A 883 -8.81 -67.11 21.46
N SER A 884 -7.94 -67.45 20.46
CA SER A 884 -6.47 -67.49 20.17
C SER A 884 -6.16 -67.53 18.64
N ASP A 885 -4.90 -67.21 18.26
CA ASP A 885 -3.97 -67.78 17.24
C ASP A 885 -4.38 -68.43 15.88
N ALA A 886 -3.61 -68.08 14.82
CA ALA A 886 -3.09 -69.00 13.77
C ALA A 886 -1.92 -68.35 12.97
N VAL A 887 -1.00 -69.16 12.40
CA VAL A 887 0.19 -68.69 11.62
C VAL A 887 0.41 -69.52 10.35
N THR A 888 0.71 -68.86 9.23
CA THR A 888 1.37 -69.47 8.06
C THR A 888 2.21 -68.45 7.28
N MET A 889 3.30 -68.88 6.63
CA MET A 889 4.06 -68.12 5.63
C MET A 889 3.98 -68.81 4.27
N GLU A 890 3.99 -68.05 3.16
CA GLU A 890 4.67 -68.45 1.91
C GLU A 890 4.94 -67.22 1.00
N THR A 891 5.51 -67.44 -0.19
CA THR A 891 6.45 -66.50 -0.85
C THR A 891 5.91 -65.64 -2.02
N THR A 892 6.71 -64.61 -2.36
CA THR A 892 6.59 -63.62 -3.44
C THR A 892 6.40 -64.19 -4.86
N PRO A 893 5.81 -63.41 -5.78
CA PRO A 893 6.65 -62.69 -6.75
C PRO A 893 6.32 -61.18 -6.87
N GLU A 894 7.04 -60.49 -7.77
CA GLU A 894 6.92 -59.05 -8.04
C GLU A 894 5.62 -58.68 -8.78
N ASP A 895 4.97 -57.58 -8.39
CA ASP A 895 4.06 -56.82 -9.25
C ASP A 895 4.13 -55.31 -8.92
N SER A 896 3.75 -54.53 -9.93
CA SER A 896 3.48 -53.10 -9.99
C SER A 896 2.89 -52.54 -8.69
N GLY A 897 3.55 -51.55 -8.10
CA GLY A 897 3.07 -50.89 -6.89
C GLY A 897 1.66 -50.31 -7.07
N PRO A 898 0.72 -50.53 -6.13
CA PRO A 898 -0.66 -50.10 -6.28
C PRO A 898 -0.79 -48.57 -6.35
N PRO A 899 -1.78 -48.03 -7.09
CA PRO A 899 -2.02 -46.59 -7.13
C PRO A 899 -2.34 -46.05 -5.73
N PRO A 900 -1.94 -44.81 -5.41
CA PRO A 900 -2.07 -44.25 -4.07
C PRO A 900 -3.55 -44.16 -3.63
N PRO A 901 -3.84 -44.38 -2.33
CA PRO A 901 -5.21 -44.55 -1.85
C PRO A 901 -6.03 -43.25 -1.98
N LYS A 902 -7.12 -43.32 -2.76
CA LYS A 902 -8.13 -42.24 -2.84
C LYS A 902 -8.71 -41.96 -1.45
N ARG A 903 -8.63 -40.70 -0.99
CA ARG A 903 -9.42 -40.22 0.15
C ARG A 903 -10.88 -40.03 -0.28
N SER A 904 -11.84 -40.44 0.55
CA SER A 904 -13.26 -40.45 0.20
C SER A 904 -13.88 -39.05 0.13
N ALA A 905 -14.38 -38.69 -1.06
CA ALA A 905 -15.02 -37.39 -1.35
C ALA A 905 -16.51 -37.36 -0.96
N GLY A 906 -16.80 -37.72 0.31
CA GLY A 906 -18.17 -37.93 0.77
C GLY A 906 -19.09 -36.71 0.72
N GLY A 907 -18.53 -35.49 0.74
CA GLY A 907 -19.30 -34.26 0.54
C GLY A 907 -19.56 -33.98 -0.94
N GLU A 908 -18.49 -33.94 -1.74
CA GLU A 908 -18.56 -33.58 -3.17
C GLU A 908 -19.45 -34.51 -3.99
N MET A 909 -19.50 -35.80 -3.62
CA MET A 909 -20.39 -36.76 -4.26
C MET A 909 -21.86 -36.36 -4.10
N GLU A 910 -22.26 -35.82 -2.95
CA GLU A 910 -23.64 -35.42 -2.69
C GLU A 910 -23.97 -34.07 -3.33
N ASP A 911 -23.03 -33.13 -3.35
CA ASP A 911 -23.16 -31.88 -4.13
C ASP A 911 -23.39 -32.18 -5.62
N ILE A 912 -22.61 -33.10 -6.20
CA ILE A 912 -22.71 -33.46 -7.61
C ILE A 912 -24.02 -34.22 -7.89
N ARG A 913 -24.47 -35.09 -6.98
CA ARG A 913 -25.82 -35.70 -7.05
C ARG A 913 -26.93 -34.64 -7.02
N GLN A 914 -26.80 -33.61 -6.18
CA GLN A 914 -27.77 -32.52 -6.09
C GLN A 914 -27.78 -31.66 -7.37
N CYS A 915 -26.61 -31.37 -7.96
CA CYS A 915 -26.53 -30.72 -9.28
C CYS A 915 -27.20 -31.56 -10.38
N LEU A 916 -26.93 -32.87 -10.43
CA LEU A 916 -27.56 -33.79 -11.38
C LEU A 916 -29.09 -33.86 -11.20
N ALA A 917 -29.58 -33.80 -9.95
CA ALA A 917 -31.02 -33.74 -9.66
C ALA A 917 -31.67 -32.45 -10.19
N LEU A 918 -31.01 -31.31 -10.07
CA LEU A 918 -31.47 -30.03 -10.62
C LEU A 918 -31.50 -30.01 -12.17
N TRP A 919 -30.77 -30.91 -12.83
CA TRP A 919 -30.79 -31.08 -14.29
C TRP A 919 -31.69 -32.25 -14.74
N SER A 920 -32.51 -32.82 -13.86
CA SER A 920 -33.34 -34.01 -14.10
C SER A 920 -32.56 -35.28 -14.48
N LEU A 921 -31.24 -35.30 -14.24
CA LEU A 921 -30.37 -36.44 -14.49
C LEU A 921 -30.32 -37.32 -13.24
N GLN A 922 -31.31 -38.22 -13.11
CA GLN A 922 -31.47 -39.06 -11.93
C GLN A 922 -31.39 -40.56 -12.24
N PRO A 923 -31.16 -41.40 -11.21
CA PRO A 923 -31.27 -42.84 -11.34
C PRO A 923 -32.68 -43.25 -11.81
N PRO A 924 -32.81 -44.27 -12.67
CA PRO A 924 -31.76 -45.20 -13.11
C PRO A 924 -30.91 -44.69 -14.29
N CYS A 925 -31.32 -43.62 -14.97
CA CYS A 925 -30.76 -43.24 -16.27
C CYS A 925 -29.36 -42.59 -16.18
N VAL A 926 -29.08 -41.84 -15.10
CA VAL A 926 -27.76 -41.29 -14.81
C VAL A 926 -27.41 -41.52 -13.34
N VAL A 927 -26.19 -42.03 -13.07
CA VAL A 927 -25.68 -42.28 -11.72
C VAL A 927 -24.28 -41.70 -11.56
N CYS A 928 -24.00 -40.95 -10.50
CA CYS A 928 -22.63 -40.59 -10.11
C CYS A 928 -22.02 -41.75 -9.32
N GLU A 929 -20.92 -42.32 -9.83
CA GLU A 929 -20.29 -43.55 -9.32
C GLU A 929 -19.16 -43.27 -8.34
N ASP A 930 -18.28 -42.35 -8.68
CA ASP A 930 -17.10 -41.96 -7.91
C ASP A 930 -16.79 -40.47 -8.15
N VAL A 931 -16.15 -39.84 -7.16
CA VAL A 931 -15.63 -38.48 -7.24
C VAL A 931 -14.23 -38.48 -6.63
N SER A 932 -13.21 -38.34 -7.47
CA SER A 932 -11.81 -38.35 -7.03
C SER A 932 -11.27 -36.93 -6.92
N VAL A 933 -10.68 -36.62 -5.77
CA VAL A 933 -9.92 -35.38 -5.54
C VAL A 933 -8.43 -35.68 -5.69
N GLU A 934 -7.81 -35.09 -6.70
CA GLU A 934 -6.37 -35.07 -6.90
C GLU A 934 -5.80 -33.80 -6.23
N GLN A 935 -4.65 -33.92 -5.57
CA GLN A 935 -3.88 -32.79 -5.05
C GLN A 935 -2.48 -32.80 -5.68
N LEU A 936 -2.02 -31.64 -6.12
CA LEU A 936 -0.67 -31.37 -6.59
C LEU A 936 -0.04 -30.37 -5.64
N CYS A 937 0.97 -30.82 -4.89
CA CYS A 937 1.82 -29.96 -4.09
C CYS A 937 3.07 -29.59 -4.90
N GLU A 938 3.49 -28.34 -4.81
CA GLU A 938 4.72 -27.85 -5.41
C GLU A 938 5.65 -27.36 -4.30
N TRP A 939 6.95 -27.70 -4.38
CA TRP A 939 7.94 -27.27 -3.41
C TRP A 939 9.13 -26.62 -4.11
N MET A 940 9.61 -25.50 -3.57
CA MET A 940 10.73 -24.75 -4.11
C MET A 940 11.89 -24.79 -3.13
N VAL A 941 13.09 -25.14 -3.61
CA VAL A 941 14.34 -25.00 -2.87
C VAL A 941 15.21 -23.97 -3.57
N GLU A 942 15.61 -22.93 -2.86
CA GLU A 942 16.58 -21.93 -3.33
C GLU A 942 17.95 -22.22 -2.71
N VAL A 943 18.99 -22.20 -3.53
CA VAL A 943 20.37 -22.42 -3.11
C VAL A 943 21.21 -21.22 -3.55
N ARG A 944 21.84 -20.53 -2.58
CA ARG A 944 22.67 -19.35 -2.85
C ARG A 944 24.15 -19.72 -2.95
N LEU A 945 24.71 -19.53 -4.13
CA LEU A 945 26.15 -19.48 -4.38
C LEU A 945 26.64 -18.05 -4.10
N ASP A 946 27.69 -17.91 -3.28
CA ASP A 946 28.38 -16.63 -3.10
C ASP A 946 29.86 -16.78 -3.47
N ARG A 947 30.31 -15.97 -4.44
CA ARG A 947 31.67 -15.95 -5.00
C ARG A 947 32.28 -17.33 -5.34
N HIS A 948 31.45 -18.31 -5.67
CA HIS A 948 31.88 -19.70 -5.87
C HIS A 948 32.84 -19.83 -7.06
N ALA A 949 33.78 -20.79 -6.99
CA ALA A 949 34.82 -21.00 -8.00
C ALA A 949 34.77 -22.43 -8.56
N PHE A 950 34.11 -22.60 -9.70
CA PHE A 950 34.03 -23.88 -10.41
C PHE A 950 35.32 -24.14 -11.21
N ARG A 951 35.91 -25.33 -11.04
CA ARG A 951 37.11 -25.77 -11.77
C ARG A 951 36.78 -26.91 -12.71
N ASN A 952 36.85 -26.67 -14.01
CA ASN A 952 36.63 -27.73 -15.00
C ASN A 952 37.93 -28.54 -15.19
N GLN A 953 37.96 -29.76 -14.67
CA GLN A 953 39.11 -30.67 -14.81
C GLN A 953 39.23 -31.28 -16.22
N THR A 954 38.24 -31.06 -17.10
CA THR A 954 38.23 -31.61 -18.46
C THR A 954 39.03 -30.74 -19.41
N LEU A 955 39.87 -31.37 -20.24
CA LEU A 955 40.69 -30.73 -21.26
C LEU A 955 40.07 -30.88 -22.66
N PHE A 956 39.96 -29.76 -23.38
CA PHE A 956 39.31 -29.65 -24.69
C PHE A 956 40.26 -29.14 -25.78
N SER A 957 39.93 -29.39 -27.05
CA SER A 957 40.76 -28.99 -28.21
C SER A 957 40.68 -27.50 -28.59
N SER A 958 39.84 -26.70 -27.93
CA SER A 958 39.81 -25.25 -28.15
C SER A 958 39.34 -24.48 -26.90
N LYS A 959 39.81 -23.24 -26.77
CA LYS A 959 39.36 -22.29 -25.72
C LYS A 959 37.84 -22.10 -25.74
N LYS A 960 37.24 -21.98 -26.92
CA LYS A 960 35.79 -21.81 -27.10
C LYS A 960 35.00 -23.02 -26.58
N GLU A 961 35.47 -24.24 -26.84
CA GLU A 961 34.82 -25.46 -26.31
C GLU A 961 34.97 -25.56 -24.79
N ALA A 962 36.14 -25.21 -24.24
CA ALA A 962 36.36 -25.19 -22.79
C ALA A 962 35.39 -24.22 -22.07
N ILE A 963 35.23 -23.00 -22.59
CA ILE A 963 34.25 -22.02 -22.09
C ILE A 963 32.83 -22.57 -22.21
N ARG A 964 32.45 -23.07 -23.39
CA ARG A 964 31.11 -23.62 -23.69
C ARG A 964 30.72 -24.74 -22.72
N ARG A 965 31.64 -25.67 -22.48
CA ARG A 965 31.49 -26.80 -21.57
C ARG A 965 31.35 -26.36 -20.11
N SER A 966 32.15 -25.40 -19.65
CA SER A 966 32.06 -24.90 -18.27
C SER A 966 30.75 -24.15 -18.01
N TYR A 967 30.27 -23.35 -18.97
CA TYR A 967 28.93 -22.75 -18.88
C TYR A 967 27.79 -23.78 -19.02
N HIS A 968 27.98 -24.87 -19.76
CA HIS A 968 27.01 -25.96 -19.80
C HIS A 968 26.94 -26.69 -18.43
N SER A 969 28.06 -26.94 -17.77
CA SER A 969 28.08 -27.45 -16.39
C SER A 969 27.37 -26.51 -15.41
N LEU A 970 27.66 -25.20 -15.46
CA LEU A 970 26.97 -24.19 -14.63
C LEU A 970 25.46 -24.12 -14.94
N GLY A 971 25.09 -24.19 -16.21
CA GLY A 971 23.69 -24.18 -16.65
C GLY A 971 22.91 -25.43 -16.25
N ARG A 972 23.55 -26.60 -16.23
CA ARG A 972 22.95 -27.83 -15.66
C ARG A 972 22.87 -27.77 -14.14
N ALA A 973 23.86 -27.16 -13.47
CA ALA A 973 23.87 -27.01 -12.03
C ALA A 973 22.66 -26.20 -11.54
N GLY A 974 22.34 -25.08 -12.20
CA GLY A 974 21.20 -24.22 -11.88
C GLY A 974 19.87 -24.55 -12.56
N ASP A 975 19.72 -25.73 -13.18
CA ASP A 975 18.53 -26.15 -13.96
C ASP A 975 18.15 -25.22 -15.15
N ILE A 976 19.05 -24.31 -15.55
CA ILE A 976 18.93 -23.40 -16.70
C ILE A 976 19.02 -24.18 -18.02
N CYS A 977 19.77 -25.29 -18.04
CA CYS A 977 19.96 -26.16 -19.20
C CYS A 977 19.42 -27.56 -18.93
N GLN A 978 18.15 -27.79 -19.28
CA GLN A 978 17.48 -29.08 -19.18
C GLN A 978 18.17 -30.17 -20.03
N HIS A 979 17.90 -31.44 -19.72
CA HIS A 979 18.41 -32.59 -20.48
C HIS A 979 18.03 -32.48 -21.98
N GLY A 980 19.04 -32.55 -22.85
CA GLY A 980 18.88 -32.37 -24.30
C GLY A 980 19.07 -30.93 -24.81
N THR A 981 19.35 -29.96 -23.92
CA THR A 981 19.70 -28.58 -24.34
C THR A 981 20.93 -28.58 -25.24
N ASP A 982 20.82 -27.95 -26.42
CA ASP A 982 21.95 -27.71 -27.32
C ASP A 982 23.06 -26.92 -26.60
N GLU A 983 24.17 -27.60 -26.36
CA GLU A 983 25.38 -27.09 -25.71
C GLU A 983 25.91 -25.78 -26.34
N ASN A 984 25.61 -25.51 -27.62
CA ASN A 984 25.95 -24.25 -28.29
C ASN A 984 25.20 -23.03 -27.75
N LYS A 985 24.06 -23.25 -27.11
CA LYS A 985 23.21 -22.20 -26.55
C LYS A 985 23.46 -21.97 -25.06
N SER A 986 24.04 -22.94 -24.33
CA SER A 986 24.22 -22.88 -22.88
C SER A 986 24.97 -21.62 -22.40
N THR A 987 26.06 -21.19 -23.06
CA THR A 987 26.76 -19.94 -22.70
C THR A 987 25.87 -18.71 -22.84
N ALA A 988 25.03 -18.64 -23.88
CA ALA A 988 24.11 -17.52 -24.08
C ALA A 988 22.96 -17.55 -23.05
N MET A 989 22.38 -18.74 -22.81
CA MET A 989 21.28 -18.94 -21.86
C MET A 989 21.69 -18.59 -20.43
N VAL A 990 22.86 -19.07 -19.97
CA VAL A 990 23.34 -18.76 -18.61
C VAL A 990 23.69 -17.28 -18.46
N LYS A 991 24.38 -16.66 -19.43
CA LYS A 991 24.67 -15.22 -19.37
C LYS A 991 23.41 -14.36 -19.42
N ALA A 992 22.40 -14.74 -20.22
CA ALA A 992 21.11 -14.05 -20.26
C ALA A 992 20.36 -14.18 -18.92
N CYS A 993 20.32 -15.38 -18.33
CA CYS A 993 19.69 -15.63 -17.02
C CYS A 993 20.33 -14.79 -15.91
N PHE A 994 21.67 -14.77 -15.82
CA PHE A 994 22.39 -13.95 -14.84
C PHE A 994 22.10 -12.45 -15.03
N LEU A 995 22.13 -11.93 -16.27
CA LEU A 995 21.80 -10.53 -16.55
C LEU A 995 20.34 -10.19 -16.21
N GLN A 996 19.39 -11.07 -16.53
CA GLN A 996 17.97 -10.89 -16.21
C GLN A 996 17.73 -10.85 -14.69
N GLN A 997 18.47 -11.63 -13.93
CA GLN A 997 18.41 -11.69 -12.46
C GLN A 997 19.34 -10.66 -11.77
N SER A 998 19.97 -9.76 -12.55
CA SER A 998 20.93 -8.75 -12.07
C SER A 998 22.16 -9.32 -11.32
N PHE A 999 22.53 -10.58 -11.59
CA PHE A 999 23.73 -11.21 -11.04
C PHE A 999 25.00 -10.87 -11.87
N PRO A 1000 26.17 -10.73 -11.22
CA PRO A 1000 27.42 -10.50 -11.91
C PRO A 1000 27.80 -11.71 -12.78
N LEU A 1001 28.24 -11.48 -14.02
CA LEU A 1001 28.66 -12.55 -14.90
C LEU A 1001 29.91 -13.28 -14.35
N PRO A 1002 29.94 -14.63 -14.33
CA PRO A 1002 31.11 -15.39 -13.89
C PRO A 1002 32.38 -15.03 -14.65
N VAL A 1003 33.50 -14.91 -13.93
CA VAL A 1003 34.81 -14.59 -14.49
C VAL A 1003 35.40 -15.83 -15.16
N GLU A 1004 35.63 -15.75 -16.47
CA GLU A 1004 36.22 -16.82 -17.29
C GLU A 1004 37.76 -16.85 -17.15
N GLU A 1005 38.30 -17.92 -16.59
CA GLU A 1005 39.75 -18.18 -16.53
C GLU A 1005 40.10 -19.39 -17.41
N VAL A 1006 40.60 -19.12 -18.62
CA VAL A 1006 41.01 -20.15 -19.58
C VAL A 1006 42.50 -20.45 -19.46
N ALA A 1007 42.82 -21.69 -19.06
CA ALA A 1007 44.19 -22.20 -19.01
C ALA A 1007 44.50 -23.16 -20.17
N GLU A 1008 45.78 -23.37 -20.44
CA GLU A 1008 46.30 -24.35 -21.41
C GLU A 1008 47.32 -25.28 -20.70
N PRO A 1009 46.87 -26.31 -19.94
CA PRO A 1009 47.78 -27.16 -19.17
C PRO A 1009 48.64 -28.11 -20.02
N GLU A 1010 48.19 -28.45 -21.22
CA GLU A 1010 48.98 -29.17 -22.23
C GLU A 1010 48.87 -28.40 -23.56
N LYS A 1011 49.90 -28.44 -24.40
CA LYS A 1011 49.93 -27.67 -25.66
C LYS A 1011 48.76 -28.05 -26.59
N GLY A 1012 47.88 -27.10 -26.89
CA GLY A 1012 46.65 -27.31 -27.66
C GLY A 1012 45.47 -27.91 -26.87
N ARG A 1013 45.55 -27.95 -25.54
CA ARG A 1013 44.56 -28.57 -24.65
C ARG A 1013 44.16 -27.58 -23.55
N PHE A 1014 42.89 -27.17 -23.58
CA PHE A 1014 42.37 -26.06 -22.80
C PHE A 1014 41.34 -26.50 -21.76
N CYS A 1015 41.35 -25.86 -20.59
CA CYS A 1015 40.27 -25.91 -19.62
C CYS A 1015 39.81 -24.48 -19.27
N CYS A 1016 38.60 -24.34 -18.72
CA CYS A 1016 38.06 -23.05 -18.29
C CYS A 1016 37.50 -23.17 -16.87
N ASN A 1017 38.03 -22.38 -15.94
CA ASN A 1017 37.45 -22.19 -14.61
C ASN A 1017 36.47 -21.01 -14.67
N LEU A 1018 35.41 -21.07 -13.85
CA LEU A 1018 34.48 -19.96 -13.67
C LEU A 1018 34.58 -19.48 -12.22
N LYS A 1019 35.00 -18.22 -12.02
CA LYS A 1019 35.23 -17.60 -10.71
C LYS A 1019 34.16 -16.56 -10.37
N ASP A 1020 34.08 -16.21 -9.08
CA ASP A 1020 33.18 -15.21 -8.52
C ASP A 1020 31.69 -15.44 -8.85
N ILE A 1021 31.30 -16.72 -8.97
CA ILE A 1021 29.92 -17.12 -9.26
C ILE A 1021 29.03 -16.78 -8.06
N THR A 1022 28.25 -15.72 -8.20
CA THR A 1022 27.34 -15.20 -7.18
C THR A 1022 25.93 -15.17 -7.76
N CYS A 1023 25.08 -16.10 -7.34
CA CYS A 1023 23.73 -16.27 -7.88
C CYS A 1023 22.85 -17.11 -6.94
N VAL A 1024 21.54 -17.06 -7.15
CA VAL A 1024 20.57 -17.97 -6.53
C VAL A 1024 20.04 -18.93 -7.60
N PHE A 1025 20.08 -20.23 -7.32
CA PHE A 1025 19.44 -21.25 -8.14
C PHE A 1025 18.19 -21.78 -7.44
N THR A 1026 17.13 -22.03 -8.22
CA THR A 1026 15.81 -22.40 -7.68
C THR A 1026 15.34 -23.69 -8.32
N TYR A 1027 15.06 -24.69 -7.49
CA TYR A 1027 14.70 -26.05 -7.91
C TYR A 1027 13.27 -26.35 -7.48
N ARG A 1028 12.41 -26.59 -8.49
CA ARG A 1028 11.00 -26.94 -8.29
C ARG A 1028 10.84 -28.46 -8.20
N GLY A 1029 10.15 -28.93 -7.18
CA GLY A 1029 9.68 -30.32 -7.03
C GLY A 1029 8.16 -30.37 -7.04
N GLU A 1030 7.62 -31.48 -7.53
CA GLU A 1030 6.18 -31.75 -7.64
C GLU A 1030 5.87 -33.09 -6.95
N GLY A 1031 4.68 -33.21 -6.35
CA GLY A 1031 4.22 -34.47 -5.76
C GLY A 1031 2.76 -34.42 -5.29
N SER A 1032 2.17 -35.58 -5.01
CA SER A 1032 0.78 -35.72 -4.52
C SER A 1032 0.59 -35.36 -3.04
N SER A 1033 1.66 -34.94 -2.37
CA SER A 1033 1.69 -34.43 -1.00
C SER A 1033 2.89 -33.51 -0.81
N GLU A 1034 2.85 -32.65 0.20
CA GLU A 1034 3.93 -31.71 0.53
C GLU A 1034 5.26 -32.44 0.78
N ALA A 1035 5.22 -33.57 1.50
CA ALA A 1035 6.39 -34.40 1.77
C ALA A 1035 7.02 -34.96 0.47
N ALA A 1036 6.20 -35.45 -0.46
CA ALA A 1036 6.65 -35.96 -1.75
C ALA A 1036 7.19 -34.84 -2.67
N ALA A 1037 6.54 -33.68 -2.70
CA ALA A 1037 6.99 -32.51 -3.46
C ALA A 1037 8.33 -31.98 -2.91
N CYS A 1038 8.48 -31.92 -1.59
CA CYS A 1038 9.71 -31.55 -0.91
C CYS A 1038 10.85 -32.56 -1.20
N GLN A 1039 10.59 -33.85 -1.03
CA GLN A 1039 11.54 -34.92 -1.37
C GLN A 1039 12.00 -34.84 -2.84
N SER A 1040 11.05 -34.60 -3.77
CA SER A 1040 11.28 -34.38 -5.20
C SER A 1040 12.17 -33.14 -5.46
N ALA A 1041 11.89 -32.02 -4.78
CA ALA A 1041 12.68 -30.79 -4.91
C ALA A 1041 14.12 -30.98 -4.41
N TYR A 1042 14.31 -31.48 -3.18
CA TYR A 1042 15.65 -31.72 -2.63
C TYR A 1042 16.44 -32.76 -3.43
N GLN A 1043 15.79 -33.80 -3.98
CA GLN A 1043 16.44 -34.75 -4.89
C GLN A 1043 16.86 -34.10 -6.22
N ARG A 1044 16.09 -33.15 -6.75
CA ARG A 1044 16.46 -32.35 -7.93
C ARG A 1044 17.66 -31.42 -7.64
N VAL A 1045 17.67 -30.75 -6.49
CA VAL A 1045 18.84 -29.97 -6.01
C VAL A 1045 20.09 -30.83 -5.98
N MET A 1046 20.03 -31.98 -5.30
CA MET A 1046 21.17 -32.89 -5.12
C MET A 1046 21.69 -33.45 -6.44
N SER A 1047 20.80 -33.83 -7.37
CA SER A 1047 21.20 -34.40 -8.67
C SER A 1047 21.77 -33.36 -9.65
N CYS A 1048 21.35 -32.10 -9.57
CA CYS A 1048 21.91 -31.02 -10.37
C CYS A 1048 23.21 -30.43 -9.78
N LEU A 1049 23.28 -30.22 -8.47
CA LEU A 1049 24.45 -29.57 -7.83
C LEU A 1049 25.63 -30.49 -7.53
N ALA A 1050 25.41 -31.74 -7.11
CA ALA A 1050 26.50 -32.61 -6.68
C ALA A 1050 27.64 -32.77 -7.74
N PRO A 1051 27.35 -32.94 -9.05
CA PRO A 1051 28.39 -33.00 -10.07
C PRO A 1051 29.15 -31.69 -10.30
N PHE A 1052 28.55 -30.55 -9.94
CA PHE A 1052 29.12 -29.21 -10.14
C PHE A 1052 30.09 -28.82 -9.02
N ILE A 1053 29.72 -29.08 -7.77
CA ILE A 1053 30.55 -28.80 -6.59
C ILE A 1053 31.62 -29.87 -6.31
N GLY A 1054 31.71 -30.91 -7.17
CA GLY A 1054 32.76 -31.93 -7.11
C GLY A 1054 32.46 -33.12 -6.18
N TYR A 1055 31.20 -33.36 -5.83
CA TYR A 1055 30.81 -34.49 -5.00
C TYR A 1055 30.71 -35.78 -5.84
N CYS A 1056 31.61 -36.74 -5.61
CA CYS A 1056 31.71 -37.98 -6.39
C CYS A 1056 30.92 -39.18 -5.82
N GLY A 1057 30.10 -38.99 -4.77
CA GLY A 1057 29.29 -40.06 -4.20
C GLY A 1057 28.01 -40.35 -5.00
N PRO A 1058 27.53 -41.60 -5.06
CA PRO A 1058 26.26 -41.93 -5.72
C PRO A 1058 25.08 -41.29 -4.98
N VAL A 1059 24.35 -40.41 -5.67
CA VAL A 1059 23.14 -39.74 -5.14
C VAL A 1059 21.96 -40.70 -5.19
N ALA A 1060 21.96 -41.67 -4.26
CA ALA A 1060 20.81 -42.55 -4.05
C ALA A 1060 19.56 -41.72 -3.67
N PRO A 1061 18.34 -42.11 -4.09
CA PRO A 1061 17.12 -41.43 -3.67
C PRO A 1061 17.04 -41.32 -2.14
N PRO A 1062 16.65 -40.17 -1.59
CA PRO A 1062 16.46 -40.02 -0.15
C PRO A 1062 15.25 -40.84 0.30
N SER A 1063 15.34 -41.51 1.45
CA SER A 1063 14.26 -42.38 1.98
C SER A 1063 13.13 -41.59 2.67
N SER A 1064 13.36 -40.31 2.98
CA SER A 1064 12.38 -39.39 3.55
C SER A 1064 12.79 -37.93 3.29
N THR A 1065 11.90 -36.98 3.58
CA THR A 1065 12.18 -35.54 3.51
C THR A 1065 13.33 -35.11 4.42
N GLU A 1066 13.44 -35.65 5.63
CA GLU A 1066 14.51 -35.34 6.58
C GLU A 1066 15.85 -36.03 6.26
N ASP A 1067 15.81 -37.10 5.47
CA ASP A 1067 17.01 -37.66 4.84
C ASP A 1067 17.46 -36.77 3.67
N ALA A 1068 16.53 -36.26 2.86
CA ALA A 1068 16.83 -35.33 1.75
C ALA A 1068 17.44 -34.00 2.23
N LYS A 1069 16.83 -33.35 3.24
CA LYS A 1069 17.34 -32.11 3.88
C LYS A 1069 18.74 -32.30 4.46
N ARG A 1070 18.96 -33.39 5.20
CA ARG A 1070 20.23 -33.72 5.84
C ARG A 1070 21.32 -33.97 4.80
N ARG A 1071 21.03 -34.77 3.76
CA ARG A 1071 21.96 -35.01 2.65
C ARG A 1071 22.31 -33.72 1.93
N LEU A 1072 21.36 -32.79 1.70
CA LEU A 1072 21.68 -31.49 1.14
C LEU A 1072 22.53 -30.65 2.10
N SER A 1073 22.25 -30.66 3.41
CA SER A 1073 23.04 -29.92 4.40
C SER A 1073 24.51 -30.39 4.41
N THR A 1074 24.75 -31.70 4.50
CA THR A 1074 26.10 -32.30 4.42
C THR A 1074 26.75 -32.16 3.04
N LEU A 1075 25.98 -31.94 1.98
CA LEU A 1075 26.49 -31.62 0.63
C LEU A 1075 26.93 -30.15 0.49
N LEU A 1076 26.40 -29.26 1.35
CA LEU A 1076 26.76 -27.84 1.40
C LEU A 1076 27.83 -27.54 2.46
N GLU A 1077 27.89 -28.32 3.54
CA GLU A 1077 28.94 -28.25 4.56
C GLU A 1077 30.36 -28.30 3.95
N GLY A 1078 31.16 -27.26 4.22
CA GLY A 1078 32.51 -27.11 3.67
C GLY A 1078 32.59 -26.46 2.28
N THR A 1079 31.48 -25.97 1.72
CA THR A 1079 31.44 -25.25 0.43
C THR A 1079 31.11 -23.77 0.58
N ALA A 1080 31.37 -22.95 -0.45
CA ALA A 1080 31.03 -21.52 -0.50
C ALA A 1080 29.54 -21.28 -0.83
N LEU A 1081 28.64 -21.90 -0.05
CA LEU A 1081 27.20 -21.80 -0.19
C LEU A 1081 26.58 -21.43 1.16
N THR A 1082 25.97 -20.24 1.22
CA THR A 1082 25.62 -19.60 2.51
C THR A 1082 24.30 -20.06 3.10
N SER A 1083 23.38 -20.58 2.28
CA SER A 1083 22.01 -20.92 2.71
C SER A 1083 21.27 -21.74 1.65
N ALA A 1084 20.51 -22.74 2.10
CA ALA A 1084 19.41 -23.32 1.34
C ALA A 1084 18.08 -22.88 1.99
N ASN A 1085 17.32 -22.03 1.31
CA ASN A 1085 15.94 -21.72 1.70
C ASN A 1085 15.00 -22.72 1.03
N SER A 1086 13.88 -23.08 1.65
CA SER A 1086 12.87 -23.85 0.93
C SER A 1086 11.46 -23.56 1.41
N ALA A 1087 10.53 -23.44 0.47
CA ALA A 1087 9.15 -23.08 0.72
C ALA A 1087 8.18 -24.02 -0.02
N LEU A 1088 7.07 -24.35 0.64
CA LEU A 1088 5.89 -24.88 -0.02
C LEU A 1088 5.30 -23.79 -0.93
N SER A 1089 5.02 -24.13 -2.18
CA SER A 1089 4.19 -23.33 -3.08
C SER A 1089 2.74 -23.83 -3.01
N GLU A 1090 1.77 -22.97 -3.33
CA GLU A 1090 0.34 -23.24 -3.06
C GLU A 1090 -0.12 -24.61 -3.60
N SER A 1091 -0.78 -25.40 -2.73
CA SER A 1091 -1.38 -26.68 -3.13
C SER A 1091 -2.49 -26.45 -4.14
N GLN A 1092 -2.41 -27.16 -5.27
CA GLN A 1092 -3.42 -27.13 -6.31
C GLN A 1092 -4.24 -28.41 -6.29
N TYR A 1093 -5.47 -28.34 -6.79
CA TYR A 1093 -6.47 -29.41 -6.74
C TYR A 1093 -7.15 -29.60 -8.10
N ARG A 1094 -7.42 -30.86 -8.46
CA ARG A 1094 -8.36 -31.23 -9.52
C ARG A 1094 -9.42 -32.14 -8.89
N ILE A 1095 -10.67 -31.98 -9.30
CA ILE A 1095 -11.73 -32.93 -8.96
C ILE A 1095 -12.29 -33.50 -10.26
N SER A 1096 -12.49 -34.81 -10.26
CA SER A 1096 -13.00 -35.59 -11.37
C SER A 1096 -14.22 -36.38 -10.92
N ALA A 1097 -15.33 -36.30 -11.65
CA ALA A 1097 -16.54 -37.09 -11.41
C ALA A 1097 -16.70 -38.18 -12.47
N GLN A 1098 -17.01 -39.39 -12.04
CA GLN A 1098 -17.37 -40.49 -12.92
C GLN A 1098 -18.90 -40.68 -12.91
N LEU A 1099 -19.54 -40.47 -14.06
CA LEU A 1099 -20.98 -40.67 -14.25
C LEU A 1099 -21.23 -41.88 -15.16
N ARG A 1100 -22.29 -42.64 -14.89
CA ARG A 1100 -22.77 -43.72 -15.76
C ARG A 1100 -24.12 -43.35 -16.35
N PHE A 1101 -24.17 -43.20 -17.68
CA PHE A 1101 -25.41 -43.14 -18.45
C PHE A 1101 -25.88 -44.56 -18.78
N SER A 1102 -27.15 -44.87 -18.52
CA SER A 1102 -27.73 -46.21 -18.68
C SER A 1102 -29.04 -46.13 -19.46
N GLY A 1103 -29.02 -46.51 -20.75
CA GLY A 1103 -30.18 -46.44 -21.64
C GLY A 1103 -30.72 -45.02 -21.87
N TYR A 1104 -29.88 -43.99 -21.69
CA TYR A 1104 -30.30 -42.60 -21.76
C TYR A 1104 -30.73 -42.25 -23.20
N SER A 1105 -31.87 -41.57 -23.33
CA SER A 1105 -32.46 -41.18 -24.61
C SER A 1105 -32.35 -39.67 -24.82
N MET A 1106 -32.01 -39.26 -26.03
CA MET A 1106 -32.09 -37.87 -26.51
C MET A 1106 -32.88 -37.85 -27.82
N GLU A 1107 -33.83 -36.94 -27.98
CA GLU A 1107 -34.62 -36.77 -29.21
C GLU A 1107 -34.57 -35.32 -29.68
N THR A 1108 -34.88 -35.07 -30.95
CA THR A 1108 -34.91 -33.71 -31.51
C THR A 1108 -35.81 -33.60 -32.74
N GLU A 1109 -36.51 -32.47 -32.88
CA GLU A 1109 -37.41 -32.16 -33.98
C GLU A 1109 -36.62 -31.68 -35.22
N GLY A 1110 -36.26 -32.61 -36.09
CA GLY A 1110 -35.48 -32.31 -37.30
C GLY A 1110 -36.16 -31.32 -38.25
N GLN A 1111 -35.42 -30.32 -38.70
CA GLN A 1111 -35.88 -29.30 -39.65
C GLN A 1111 -35.72 -29.74 -41.11
N ASP A 1112 -34.53 -30.26 -41.48
CA ASP A 1112 -34.16 -30.49 -42.90
C ASP A 1112 -34.35 -31.95 -43.37
N SER A 1113 -33.72 -32.91 -42.69
CA SER A 1113 -33.73 -34.32 -43.09
C SER A 1113 -33.23 -35.24 -41.98
N LYS A 1114 -33.75 -36.46 -41.91
CA LYS A 1114 -33.34 -37.49 -40.93
C LYS A 1114 -31.82 -37.76 -40.90
N LYS A 1115 -31.11 -37.59 -42.02
CA LYS A 1115 -29.63 -37.72 -42.06
C LYS A 1115 -28.94 -36.55 -41.33
N ALA A 1116 -29.45 -35.33 -41.48
CA ALA A 1116 -28.97 -34.16 -40.74
C ALA A 1116 -29.31 -34.29 -39.24
N THR A 1117 -30.56 -34.66 -38.89
CA THR A 1117 -31.00 -34.89 -37.50
C THR A 1117 -30.09 -35.89 -36.79
N ARG A 1118 -29.79 -37.04 -37.43
CA ARG A 1118 -28.87 -38.06 -36.91
C ARG A 1118 -27.43 -37.55 -36.74
N ALA A 1119 -26.94 -36.68 -37.63
CA ALA A 1119 -25.61 -36.07 -37.51
C ALA A 1119 -25.54 -35.05 -36.36
N GLN A 1120 -26.56 -34.20 -36.22
CA GLN A 1120 -26.71 -33.23 -35.13
C GLN A 1120 -26.76 -33.91 -33.75
N LEU A 1121 -27.57 -34.96 -33.61
CA LEU A 1121 -27.61 -35.78 -32.39
C LEU A 1121 -26.27 -36.49 -32.13
N SER A 1122 -25.57 -36.94 -33.18
CA SER A 1122 -24.22 -37.52 -33.02
C SER A 1122 -23.22 -36.49 -32.49
N GLN A 1123 -23.25 -35.26 -33.01
CA GLN A 1123 -22.39 -34.16 -32.56
C GLN A 1123 -22.68 -33.76 -31.10
N ARG A 1124 -23.97 -33.69 -30.71
CA ARG A 1124 -24.38 -33.45 -29.32
C ARG A 1124 -23.85 -34.54 -28.38
N LEU A 1125 -23.95 -35.81 -28.77
CA LEU A 1125 -23.43 -36.92 -27.97
C LEU A 1125 -21.89 -36.88 -27.85
N LEU A 1126 -21.17 -36.49 -28.90
CA LEU A 1126 -19.72 -36.26 -28.85
C LEU A 1126 -19.33 -35.10 -27.91
N GLY A 1127 -20.06 -33.98 -27.96
CA GLY A 1127 -19.87 -32.85 -27.05
C GLY A 1127 -20.15 -33.18 -25.57
N LEU A 1128 -21.19 -34.00 -25.30
CA LEU A 1128 -21.45 -34.55 -23.97
C LEU A 1128 -20.26 -35.38 -23.45
N LEU A 1129 -19.66 -36.19 -24.33
CA LEU A 1129 -18.49 -37.01 -24.02
C LEU A 1129 -17.18 -36.20 -23.91
N GLY A 1130 -17.18 -34.95 -24.39
CA GLY A 1130 -16.07 -34.00 -24.32
C GLY A 1130 -15.17 -33.96 -25.55
N GLU A 1131 -15.61 -34.56 -26.66
CA GLU A 1131 -14.90 -34.60 -27.95
C GLU A 1131 -15.34 -33.40 -28.82
N ASP A 1132 -15.01 -32.18 -28.37
CA ASP A 1132 -15.48 -30.91 -28.96
C ASP A 1132 -14.70 -30.46 -30.23
N GLU A 1133 -13.53 -31.04 -30.52
CA GLU A 1133 -12.67 -30.71 -31.68
C GLU A 1133 -12.66 -31.86 -32.70
N MET A 1134 -12.81 -31.56 -33.99
CA MET A 1134 -12.81 -32.56 -35.07
C MET A 1134 -12.11 -32.10 -36.35
N ASP A 1135 -11.26 -32.97 -36.90
CA ASP A 1135 -10.69 -32.81 -38.23
C ASP A 1135 -11.78 -32.86 -39.31
N SER A 1136 -11.75 -31.91 -40.24
CA SER A 1136 -12.89 -31.57 -41.13
C SER A 1136 -13.18 -32.57 -42.27
N THR A 1137 -12.71 -33.82 -42.16
CA THR A 1137 -12.79 -34.84 -43.22
C THR A 1137 -13.53 -36.11 -42.80
N ALA A 1138 -13.88 -36.28 -41.53
CA ALA A 1138 -14.56 -37.47 -41.02
C ALA A 1138 -16.09 -37.31 -40.91
N SER A 1139 -16.83 -38.40 -41.09
CA SER A 1139 -18.26 -38.45 -40.77
C SER A 1139 -18.45 -38.50 -39.26
N VAL A 1140 -19.12 -37.49 -38.68
CA VAL A 1140 -19.39 -37.37 -37.23
C VAL A 1140 -19.99 -38.65 -36.64
N ARG A 1141 -20.90 -39.32 -37.37
CA ARG A 1141 -21.53 -40.58 -36.93
C ARG A 1141 -20.51 -41.73 -36.84
N ASN A 1142 -19.49 -41.73 -37.70
CA ASN A 1142 -18.42 -42.75 -37.71
C ASN A 1142 -17.47 -42.52 -36.53
N VAL A 1143 -17.10 -41.26 -36.25
CA VAL A 1143 -16.24 -40.92 -35.09
C VAL A 1143 -16.93 -41.31 -33.77
N LEU A 1144 -18.24 -41.06 -33.65
CA LEU A 1144 -19.05 -41.54 -32.53
C LEU A 1144 -19.04 -43.07 -32.40
N ASP A 1145 -19.28 -43.81 -33.51
CA ASP A 1145 -19.24 -45.28 -33.49
C ASP A 1145 -17.85 -45.83 -33.14
N GLU A 1146 -16.79 -45.17 -33.60
CA GLU A 1146 -15.40 -45.53 -33.32
C GLU A 1146 -15.02 -45.25 -31.85
N TRP A 1147 -15.53 -44.16 -31.27
CA TRP A 1147 -15.33 -43.82 -29.86
C TRP A 1147 -15.90 -44.89 -28.93
N PHE A 1148 -17.12 -45.37 -29.22
CA PHE A 1148 -17.78 -46.46 -28.49
C PHE A 1148 -17.06 -47.79 -28.72
N ALA A 1149 -16.71 -48.11 -29.96
CA ALA A 1149 -15.98 -49.35 -30.30
C ALA A 1149 -14.60 -49.44 -29.62
N LYS A 1150 -13.83 -48.35 -29.60
CA LYS A 1150 -12.53 -48.26 -28.88
C LYS A 1150 -12.64 -48.49 -27.36
N ARG A 1151 -13.84 -48.37 -26.79
CA ARG A 1151 -14.13 -48.57 -25.37
C ARG A 1151 -14.92 -49.85 -25.07
N GLY A 1152 -15.16 -50.69 -26.09
CA GLY A 1152 -15.93 -51.93 -25.95
C GLY A 1152 -17.41 -51.72 -25.63
N LEU A 1153 -17.96 -50.55 -25.93
CA LEU A 1153 -19.34 -50.17 -25.62
C LEU A 1153 -20.29 -50.48 -26.80
N GLU A 1154 -21.55 -50.77 -26.49
CA GLU A 1154 -22.60 -50.92 -27.50
C GLU A 1154 -22.84 -49.60 -28.26
N LYS A 1155 -22.97 -49.68 -29.58
CA LYS A 1155 -23.17 -48.50 -30.43
C LYS A 1155 -24.50 -47.79 -30.10
N PRO A 1156 -24.54 -46.44 -30.06
CA PRO A 1156 -25.78 -45.70 -29.88
C PRO A 1156 -26.85 -46.09 -30.92
N GLY A 1157 -28.01 -46.53 -30.45
CA GLY A 1157 -29.16 -46.87 -31.28
C GLY A 1157 -29.87 -45.61 -31.75
N PHE A 1158 -30.30 -45.56 -33.02
CA PHE A 1158 -31.02 -44.41 -33.59
C PHE A 1158 -32.38 -44.84 -34.14
N GLU A 1159 -33.44 -44.24 -33.60
CA GLU A 1159 -34.84 -44.46 -33.95
C GLU A 1159 -35.40 -43.21 -34.64
N ASP A 1160 -36.37 -43.37 -35.54
CA ASP A 1160 -37.13 -42.23 -36.07
C ASP A 1160 -38.37 -42.00 -35.18
N THR A 1161 -38.69 -40.75 -34.87
CA THR A 1161 -39.93 -40.43 -34.14
C THR A 1161 -41.13 -40.35 -35.10
N ASN A 1162 -42.31 -40.04 -34.57
CA ASN A 1162 -43.52 -39.83 -35.38
C ASN A 1162 -43.44 -38.57 -36.27
N ASP A 1163 -42.47 -37.68 -36.00
CA ASP A 1163 -42.30 -36.40 -36.66
C ASP A 1163 -41.53 -36.55 -37.97
N LYS A 1164 -41.89 -35.75 -38.97
CA LYS A 1164 -41.46 -35.90 -40.36
C LYS A 1164 -39.95 -36.11 -40.56
N PHE A 1165 -39.13 -35.44 -39.76
CA PHE A 1165 -37.67 -35.63 -39.72
C PHE A 1165 -37.11 -35.82 -38.30
N GLY A 1166 -37.98 -36.07 -37.31
CA GLY A 1166 -37.58 -36.27 -35.93
C GLY A 1166 -36.78 -37.57 -35.75
N THR A 1167 -35.92 -37.59 -34.75
CA THR A 1167 -35.02 -38.71 -34.48
C THR A 1167 -34.72 -38.77 -32.99
N LYS A 1168 -34.58 -39.99 -32.48
CA LYS A 1168 -34.16 -40.30 -31.12
C LYS A 1168 -32.87 -41.12 -31.15
N VAL A 1169 -31.96 -40.88 -30.22
CA VAL A 1169 -30.75 -41.66 -29.97
C VAL A 1169 -30.76 -42.20 -28.54
N THR A 1170 -30.45 -43.48 -28.38
CA THR A 1170 -30.38 -44.18 -27.08
C THR A 1170 -28.98 -44.76 -26.87
N PHE A 1171 -28.36 -44.50 -25.71
CA PHE A 1171 -27.00 -44.96 -25.42
C PHE A 1171 -26.76 -45.31 -23.94
N SER A 1172 -25.68 -46.08 -23.71
CA SER A 1172 -25.14 -46.36 -22.37
C SER A 1172 -23.63 -46.13 -22.40
N ALA A 1173 -23.09 -45.29 -21.50
CA ALA A 1173 -21.66 -44.97 -21.48
C ALA A 1173 -21.21 -44.45 -20.10
N PRO A 1174 -19.97 -44.76 -19.66
CA PRO A 1174 -19.30 -44.03 -18.61
C PRO A 1174 -18.77 -42.69 -19.15
N LEU A 1175 -18.98 -41.62 -18.39
CA LEU A 1175 -18.49 -40.26 -18.63
C LEU A 1175 -17.60 -39.84 -17.46
N ILE A 1176 -16.29 -39.75 -17.70
CA ILE A 1176 -15.36 -39.13 -16.75
C ILE A 1176 -15.29 -37.64 -17.09
N CYS A 1177 -15.72 -36.80 -16.14
CA CYS A 1177 -15.75 -35.36 -16.26
C CYS A 1177 -14.72 -34.75 -15.31
N SER A 1178 -13.84 -33.87 -15.82
CA SER A 1178 -12.86 -33.14 -15.03
C SER A 1178 -12.47 -31.83 -15.72
N TYR A 1179 -12.06 -30.83 -14.95
CA TYR A 1179 -11.50 -29.61 -15.52
C TYR A 1179 -10.02 -29.82 -15.86
N LYS A 1180 -9.58 -29.36 -17.04
CA LYS A 1180 -8.22 -29.59 -17.56
C LYS A 1180 -7.15 -28.98 -16.62
N GLU A 1181 -7.40 -27.77 -16.12
CA GLU A 1181 -6.47 -27.01 -15.29
C GLU A 1181 -6.64 -27.28 -13.79
N TRP A 1182 -5.52 -27.43 -13.08
CA TRP A 1182 -5.47 -27.46 -11.62
C TRP A 1182 -5.93 -26.12 -11.00
N GLN A 1183 -6.52 -26.13 -9.81
CA GLN A 1183 -7.08 -24.94 -9.14
C GLN A 1183 -6.52 -24.79 -7.72
N ALA A 1184 -6.22 -23.56 -7.27
CA ALA A 1184 -5.63 -23.27 -5.95
C ALA A 1184 -6.50 -23.61 -4.72
N SER A 1185 -7.72 -24.15 -4.89
CA SER A 1185 -8.52 -24.67 -3.78
C SER A 1185 -9.46 -25.80 -4.24
N ARG A 1186 -9.84 -26.66 -3.30
CA ARG A 1186 -10.78 -27.77 -3.51
C ARG A 1186 -12.17 -27.27 -3.91
N GLU A 1187 -12.60 -26.15 -3.35
CA GLU A 1187 -13.87 -25.46 -3.64
C GLU A 1187 -13.85 -24.86 -5.04
N LYS A 1188 -12.72 -24.27 -5.46
CA LYS A 1188 -12.54 -23.75 -6.82
C LYS A 1188 -12.50 -24.88 -7.85
N ALA A 1189 -11.84 -26.00 -7.54
CA ALA A 1189 -11.86 -27.21 -8.36
C ALA A 1189 -13.28 -27.80 -8.47
N LYS A 1190 -14.04 -27.84 -7.37
CA LYS A 1190 -15.47 -28.24 -7.34
C LYS A 1190 -16.33 -27.30 -8.21
N LYS A 1191 -16.20 -25.98 -8.08
CA LYS A 1191 -16.90 -24.99 -8.94
C LYS A 1191 -16.58 -25.25 -10.42
N LYS A 1192 -15.31 -25.45 -10.78
CA LYS A 1192 -14.89 -25.72 -12.17
C LYS A 1192 -15.35 -27.06 -12.72
N LEU A 1193 -15.45 -28.09 -11.88
CA LEU A 1193 -16.07 -29.37 -12.26
C LEU A 1193 -17.58 -29.20 -12.50
N ILE A 1194 -18.27 -28.40 -11.70
CA ILE A 1194 -19.70 -28.09 -11.91
C ILE A 1194 -19.90 -27.24 -13.19
N ASP A 1195 -19.05 -26.25 -13.45
CA ASP A 1195 -19.05 -25.47 -14.70
C ASP A 1195 -18.89 -26.40 -15.94
N GLU A 1196 -17.94 -27.34 -15.88
CA GLU A 1196 -17.66 -28.32 -16.93
C GLU A 1196 -18.81 -29.35 -17.10
N LEU A 1197 -19.43 -29.79 -16.00
CA LEU A 1197 -20.62 -30.64 -16.03
C LEU A 1197 -21.80 -29.91 -16.68
N GLN A 1198 -22.10 -28.67 -16.29
CA GLN A 1198 -23.13 -27.85 -16.93
C GLN A 1198 -22.88 -27.68 -18.43
N ARG A 1199 -21.62 -27.43 -18.82
CA ARG A 1199 -21.21 -27.28 -20.22
C ARG A 1199 -21.51 -28.53 -21.05
N ARG A 1200 -21.21 -29.73 -20.52
CA ARG A 1200 -21.51 -31.01 -21.18
C ARG A 1200 -22.99 -31.35 -21.18
N VAL A 1201 -23.67 -31.15 -20.05
CA VAL A 1201 -25.12 -31.39 -19.88
C VAL A 1201 -25.95 -30.52 -20.81
N LYS A 1202 -25.50 -29.31 -21.19
CA LYS A 1202 -26.18 -28.48 -22.19
C LYS A 1202 -26.42 -29.20 -23.52
N TYR A 1203 -25.57 -30.15 -23.93
CA TYR A 1203 -25.79 -30.92 -25.17
C TYR A 1203 -27.00 -31.87 -25.10
N LEU A 1204 -27.49 -32.19 -23.90
CA LEU A 1204 -28.71 -32.99 -23.72
C LEU A 1204 -29.97 -32.22 -24.10
N CYS A 1205 -30.01 -30.91 -23.85
CA CYS A 1205 -31.16 -30.05 -24.14
C CYS A 1205 -31.31 -29.74 -25.64
N ASP A 1206 -32.55 -29.62 -26.11
CA ASP A 1206 -32.86 -29.11 -27.43
C ASP A 1206 -32.80 -27.57 -27.45
N GLY A 1207 -32.12 -27.02 -28.46
CA GLY A 1207 -31.94 -25.58 -28.65
C GLY A 1207 -33.17 -24.86 -29.22
N SER A 1208 -34.36 -25.38 -28.97
CA SER A 1208 -35.67 -24.88 -29.44
C SER A 1208 -36.48 -24.18 -28.35
N THR A 1209 -35.99 -24.16 -27.11
CA THR A 1209 -36.54 -23.31 -26.03
C THR A 1209 -35.98 -21.89 -26.16
N ASN A 1210 -36.79 -21.00 -26.73
CA ASN A 1210 -36.65 -19.55 -26.59
C ASN A 1210 -36.99 -19.13 -25.15
#